data_AF-A0A7C6UYD7-F1
#
_entry.id   AF-A0A7C6UYD7-F1
#
_cell.length_a   1.000
_cell.length_b   1.000
_cell.length_c   1.000
_cell.angle_alpha   90.00
_cell.angle_beta   90.00
_cell.angle_gamma   90.00
#
_symmetry.space_group_name_H-M   'P 1'
#
loop_
_entity.id
_entity.type
_entity.pdbx_description
1 polymer ?
#
loop_
_entity_poly.entity_id
_entity_poly.type
_entity_poly.pdbx_seq_one_letter_code
_entity_poly.pdbx_strand_id
1 'polypeptide(L)'
;MRISKAKKLVATCIMLAVLLSLALPSFASLNDVSGHWAESEINKWTEKGIIKGYDDSTFKPDNTINRAEFTALIARIFNYIKLSDKMFSDVDDNAWFAETVSKSIAAGIIIGDDTGLFRPYDPITRQEAAVILYRAFDLKVENKNAADKFADASSIASWSKDAVSALVEKGYIKGRPDNTYAPADNLTRAEAVKMIDGIAGNLKNVEGTYTGNIEGNLIVNTGNVILKDMNITGDLFLAHGIGDGDVTLTNVKVDGRIVVRGGGENSIILDNTTVGSNLLVIRKDGKVRIVVKGSSEIPNVQVSSNSIIVEEDVSGLGVGNVEIIELEPGESIVLDGDFESVDVLAPGVTVNVDGGTVGTINILESAIDAKINVASATVEEINVAAKSEVTISEEATLTNLNANASVKVSGNGTIENANVNAENVTIEQKPKNVTVAEGIKADIGGEVVEGKPEETETPVPPIIIPPAPTVTINAIKLSYKLPGDSTWSWTTEACTNGGVINAFKSLHDTVQIKDIRIETTPSTGTMKLTSLVDSAGAGIIIPDILTVPQNLPEASIESLAGQFLSGGDGVSLKNLRAAFGGSVKVTGIINASNGAQQTVTFTINLKPDPSETPVNQWVNITEDTVNRIIYAEIKEGKADTRLRDIRVYQILSQSNNVPYSVIIDGTEYICAQVSSSVIADAISGGEWGTETLGYLKDYLADKTVQVVRSYGDEPYTLQFR
;
A
#
# COMPACT_ATOMS: atom_id res chain seq x y z
N MET A 1 66.78 -17.73 -6.09
CA MET A 1 66.21 -19.03 -5.69
C MET A 1 65.90 -19.84 -6.96
N ARG A 2 66.70 -20.87 -7.29
CA ARG A 2 66.47 -21.71 -8.49
C ARG A 2 65.37 -22.73 -8.19
N ILE A 3 64.16 -22.49 -8.69
CA ILE A 3 63.07 -23.47 -8.61
C ILE A 3 63.47 -24.69 -9.45
N SER A 4 63.46 -25.88 -8.84
CA SER A 4 63.86 -27.13 -9.49
C SER A 4 62.94 -27.47 -10.66
N LYS A 5 63.47 -28.15 -11.70
CA LYS A 5 62.71 -28.53 -12.90
C LYS A 5 61.43 -29.32 -12.55
N ALA A 6 61.44 -30.11 -11.48
CA ALA A 6 60.29 -30.85 -10.98
C ALA A 6 59.14 -29.94 -10.48
N LYS A 7 59.46 -28.83 -9.79
CA LYS A 7 58.45 -27.88 -9.30
C LYS A 7 57.80 -27.07 -10.44
N LYS A 8 58.54 -26.82 -11.53
CA LYS A 8 57.96 -26.24 -12.75
C LYS A 8 57.00 -27.21 -13.43
N LEU A 9 57.36 -28.49 -13.51
CA LEU A 9 56.50 -29.52 -14.12
C LEU A 9 55.17 -29.69 -13.38
N VAL A 10 55.21 -29.73 -12.04
CA VAL A 10 54.00 -29.84 -11.19
C VAL A 10 53.11 -28.60 -11.32
N ALA A 11 53.69 -27.40 -11.32
CA ALA A 11 52.93 -26.17 -11.53
C ALA A 11 52.29 -26.12 -12.93
N THR A 12 52.97 -26.60 -13.97
CA THR A 12 52.41 -26.69 -15.32
C THR A 12 51.29 -27.73 -15.40
N CYS A 13 51.40 -28.88 -14.73
CA CYS A 13 50.34 -29.89 -14.70
C CYS A 13 49.10 -29.41 -13.93
N ILE A 14 49.26 -28.66 -12.82
CA ILE A 14 48.12 -28.07 -12.09
C ILE A 14 47.45 -27.00 -12.94
N MET A 15 48.22 -26.14 -13.61
CA MET A 15 47.67 -25.12 -14.51
C MET A 15 46.94 -25.75 -15.71
N LEU A 16 47.46 -26.85 -16.27
CA LEU A 16 46.81 -27.59 -17.35
C LEU A 16 45.54 -28.33 -16.88
N ALA A 17 45.54 -28.85 -15.65
CA ALA A 17 44.35 -29.49 -15.06
C ALA A 17 43.25 -28.47 -14.74
N VAL A 18 43.61 -27.27 -14.26
CA VAL A 18 42.68 -26.15 -14.08
C VAL A 18 42.13 -25.68 -15.43
N LEU A 19 42.96 -25.62 -16.48
CA LEU A 19 42.51 -25.31 -17.84
C LEU A 19 41.63 -26.41 -18.47
N LEU A 20 41.84 -27.69 -18.15
CA LEU A 20 40.98 -28.80 -18.59
C LEU A 20 39.66 -28.88 -17.82
N SER A 21 39.60 -28.42 -16.56
CA SER A 21 38.36 -28.30 -15.79
C SER A 21 37.49 -27.10 -16.17
N LEU A 22 38.04 -26.14 -16.94
CA LEU A 22 37.30 -25.06 -17.59
C LEU A 22 36.69 -25.53 -18.92
N ALA A 23 36.16 -26.77 -18.97
CA ALA A 23 35.18 -27.11 -19.98
C ALA A 23 33.95 -26.23 -19.72
N LEU A 24 33.95 -25.02 -20.26
CA LEU A 24 32.76 -24.20 -20.32
C LEU A 24 31.67 -25.11 -20.91
N PRO A 25 30.49 -25.24 -20.28
CA PRO A 25 29.39 -25.93 -20.92
C PRO A 25 29.20 -25.25 -22.28
N SER A 26 29.52 -25.97 -23.36
CA SER A 26 29.20 -25.52 -24.70
C SER A 26 27.69 -25.57 -24.75
N PHE A 27 27.03 -24.41 -24.58
CA PHE A 27 25.62 -24.30 -24.88
C PHE A 27 25.46 -24.76 -26.33
N ALA A 28 24.75 -25.86 -26.52
CA ALA A 28 24.47 -26.37 -27.85
C ALA A 28 23.72 -25.27 -28.59
N SER A 29 24.28 -24.80 -29.71
CA SER A 29 23.57 -23.90 -30.60
C SER A 29 22.30 -24.61 -31.08
N LEU A 30 21.15 -23.96 -30.91
CA LEU A 30 19.87 -24.50 -31.36
C LEU A 30 19.77 -24.33 -32.88
N ASN A 31 19.56 -25.42 -33.61
CA ASN A 31 19.72 -25.43 -35.07
C ASN A 31 18.48 -24.94 -35.85
N ASP A 32 17.35 -24.75 -35.18
CA ASP A 32 16.04 -24.43 -35.77
C ASP A 32 15.48 -23.06 -35.33
N VAL A 33 16.31 -22.24 -34.67
CA VAL A 33 15.90 -20.94 -34.14
C VAL A 33 16.34 -19.77 -35.05
N SER A 34 17.35 -19.99 -35.89
CA SER A 34 17.90 -18.93 -36.75
C SER A 34 16.87 -18.39 -37.75
N GLY A 35 16.65 -17.07 -37.75
CA GLY A 35 15.65 -16.39 -38.58
C GLY A 35 14.22 -16.46 -38.04
N HIS A 36 13.99 -17.11 -36.90
CA HIS A 36 12.68 -17.17 -36.27
C HIS A 36 12.36 -15.84 -35.53
N TRP A 37 11.10 -15.41 -35.51
CA TRP A 37 10.72 -14.12 -34.92
C TRP A 37 11.00 -14.00 -33.42
N ALA A 38 11.09 -15.14 -32.72
CA ALA A 38 11.43 -15.24 -31.30
C ALA A 38 12.91 -15.59 -31.03
N GLU A 39 13.77 -15.54 -32.06
CA GLU A 39 15.18 -15.96 -31.97
C GLU A 39 15.93 -15.26 -30.83
N SER A 40 15.76 -13.94 -30.71
CA SER A 40 16.43 -13.13 -29.69
C SER A 40 16.11 -13.61 -28.28
N GLU A 41 14.82 -13.79 -27.97
CA GLU A 41 14.36 -14.21 -26.66
C GLU A 41 14.77 -15.66 -26.36
N ILE A 42 14.63 -16.56 -27.35
CA ILE A 42 15.04 -17.96 -27.18
C ILE A 42 16.55 -18.05 -26.90
N ASN A 43 17.38 -17.33 -27.64
CA ASN A 43 18.82 -17.31 -27.43
C ASN A 43 19.18 -16.75 -26.05
N LYS A 44 18.59 -15.62 -25.66
CA LYS A 44 18.77 -15.02 -24.33
C LYS A 44 18.50 -16.02 -23.20
N TRP A 45 17.36 -16.70 -23.23
CA TRP A 45 17.00 -17.66 -22.17
C TRP A 45 17.77 -18.99 -22.26
N THR A 46 18.32 -19.32 -23.43
CA THR A 46 19.25 -20.44 -23.63
C THR A 46 20.62 -20.14 -23.03
N GLU A 47 21.17 -18.94 -23.28
CA GLU A 47 22.43 -18.46 -22.69
C GLU A 47 22.37 -18.40 -21.16
N LYS A 48 21.18 -18.12 -20.60
CA LYS A 48 20.91 -18.17 -19.17
C LYS A 48 20.73 -19.60 -18.63
N GLY A 49 20.73 -20.62 -19.48
CA GLY A 49 20.54 -22.02 -19.10
C GLY A 49 19.11 -22.37 -18.66
N ILE A 50 18.14 -21.48 -18.90
CA ILE A 50 16.73 -21.70 -18.60
C ILE A 50 16.11 -22.63 -19.65
N ILE A 51 16.42 -22.36 -20.92
CA ILE A 51 16.09 -23.21 -22.07
C ILE A 51 17.25 -24.16 -22.33
N LYS A 52 16.95 -25.46 -22.45
CA LYS A 52 17.95 -26.52 -22.71
C LYS A 52 17.82 -27.20 -24.08
N GLY A 53 16.79 -26.85 -24.86
CA GLY A 53 16.47 -27.55 -26.12
C GLY A 53 16.07 -29.01 -25.91
N TYR A 54 15.93 -29.74 -27.02
CA TYR A 54 15.80 -31.21 -27.06
C TYR A 54 17.15 -31.86 -27.35
N ASP A 55 17.26 -33.17 -27.12
CA ASP A 55 18.49 -33.94 -27.37
C ASP A 55 18.95 -33.90 -28.85
N ASP A 56 18.04 -33.62 -29.77
CA ASP A 56 18.31 -33.41 -31.20
C ASP A 56 18.88 -32.01 -31.53
N SER A 57 19.22 -31.21 -30.51
CA SER A 57 19.72 -29.83 -30.63
C SER A 57 18.74 -28.85 -31.29
N THR A 58 17.44 -29.10 -31.14
CA THR A 58 16.37 -28.20 -31.59
C THR A 58 15.59 -27.60 -30.42
N PHE A 59 14.90 -26.48 -30.66
CA PHE A 59 13.97 -25.87 -29.72
C PHE A 59 12.50 -26.14 -30.05
N LYS A 60 12.18 -26.36 -31.33
CA LYS A 60 10.85 -26.55 -31.91
C LYS A 60 9.92 -25.35 -31.60
N PRO A 61 10.26 -24.12 -32.06
CA PRO A 61 9.57 -22.89 -31.66
C PRO A 61 8.07 -22.90 -31.97
N ASP A 62 7.65 -23.52 -33.06
CA ASP A 62 6.26 -23.57 -33.51
C ASP A 62 5.45 -24.74 -32.93
N ASN A 63 6.09 -25.65 -32.19
CA ASN A 63 5.36 -26.72 -31.51
C ASN A 63 4.60 -26.17 -30.31
N THR A 64 3.45 -26.76 -29.99
CA THR A 64 2.71 -26.44 -28.76
C THR A 64 3.51 -26.83 -27.53
N ILE A 65 3.52 -25.96 -26.52
CA ILE A 65 4.13 -26.24 -25.21
C ILE A 65 3.09 -26.87 -24.28
N ASN A 66 3.48 -27.91 -23.55
CA ASN A 66 2.61 -28.51 -22.53
C ASN A 66 2.75 -27.81 -21.16
N ARG A 67 1.81 -28.08 -20.26
CA ARG A 67 1.76 -27.47 -18.92
C ARG A 67 3.00 -27.78 -18.07
N ALA A 68 3.55 -28.99 -18.15
CA ALA A 68 4.77 -29.36 -17.44
C ALA A 68 6.00 -28.56 -17.94
N GLU A 69 6.15 -28.43 -19.25
CA GLU A 69 7.24 -27.66 -19.87
C GLU A 69 7.15 -26.17 -19.54
N PHE A 70 5.96 -25.57 -19.63
CA PHE A 70 5.77 -24.17 -19.27
C PHE A 70 6.13 -23.91 -17.81
N THR A 71 5.66 -24.78 -16.91
CA THR A 71 5.96 -24.70 -15.47
C THR A 71 7.46 -24.84 -15.20
N ALA A 72 8.15 -25.72 -15.92
CA ALA A 72 9.59 -25.91 -15.79
C ALA A 72 10.41 -24.67 -16.17
N LEU A 73 9.96 -23.87 -17.14
CA LEU A 73 10.63 -22.60 -17.48
C LEU A 73 10.54 -21.62 -16.31
N ILE A 74 9.35 -21.43 -15.73
CA ILE A 74 9.15 -20.53 -14.59
C ILE A 74 9.93 -21.00 -13.36
N ALA A 75 9.89 -22.31 -13.08
CA ALA A 75 10.59 -22.89 -11.95
C ALA A 75 12.11 -22.68 -12.02
N ARG A 76 12.70 -22.73 -13.22
CA ARG A 76 14.14 -22.44 -13.42
C ARG A 76 14.46 -20.95 -13.30
N ILE A 77 13.56 -20.07 -13.77
CA ILE A 77 13.75 -18.61 -13.66
C ILE A 77 13.81 -18.17 -12.21
N PHE A 78 12.84 -18.59 -11.40
CA PHE A 78 12.83 -18.28 -9.96
C PHE A 78 13.73 -19.20 -9.13
N ASN A 79 14.19 -20.30 -9.75
CA ASN A 79 15.01 -21.34 -9.14
C ASN A 79 14.38 -21.82 -7.81
N TYR A 80 13.15 -22.33 -7.88
CA TYR A 80 12.44 -22.84 -6.69
C TYR A 80 13.21 -24.00 -6.06
N ILE A 81 13.37 -23.96 -4.73
CA ILE A 81 14.21 -24.92 -3.99
C ILE A 81 13.40 -25.85 -3.09
N LYS A 82 12.30 -25.38 -2.47
CA LYS A 82 11.48 -26.18 -1.54
C LYS A 82 10.59 -27.16 -2.30
N LEU A 83 10.55 -28.40 -1.83
CA LEU A 83 9.59 -29.42 -2.28
C LEU A 83 8.29 -29.30 -1.50
N SER A 84 7.16 -29.58 -2.16
CA SER A 84 5.88 -29.76 -1.49
C SER A 84 5.73 -31.20 -1.02
N ASP A 85 5.14 -31.39 0.15
CA ASP A 85 4.71 -32.71 0.65
C ASP A 85 3.46 -33.24 -0.08
N LYS A 86 2.84 -32.41 -0.92
CA LYS A 86 1.65 -32.76 -1.71
C LYS A 86 2.03 -32.91 -3.17
N MET A 87 1.40 -33.87 -3.82
CA MET A 87 1.54 -34.12 -5.24
C MET A 87 0.18 -34.41 -5.89
N PHE A 88 0.06 -34.07 -7.17
CA PHE A 88 -1.13 -34.41 -7.95
C PHE A 88 -1.10 -35.88 -8.34
N SER A 89 -2.29 -36.52 -8.38
CA SER A 89 -2.40 -37.95 -8.68
C SER A 89 -2.02 -38.34 -10.10
N ASP A 90 -1.98 -37.38 -11.03
CA ASP A 90 -1.60 -37.56 -12.44
C ASP A 90 -0.13 -37.19 -12.71
N VAL A 91 0.68 -36.99 -11.67
CA VAL A 91 2.12 -36.82 -11.79
C VAL A 91 2.83 -38.06 -11.27
N ASP A 92 3.46 -38.81 -12.17
CA ASP A 92 4.34 -39.93 -11.82
C ASP A 92 5.60 -39.39 -11.12
N ASP A 93 5.95 -39.94 -9.97
CA ASP A 93 7.13 -39.54 -9.17
C ASP A 93 8.45 -39.65 -9.95
N ASN A 94 8.52 -40.52 -10.97
CA ASN A 94 9.70 -40.70 -11.82
C ASN A 94 9.67 -39.84 -13.10
N ALA A 95 8.62 -39.07 -13.32
CA ALA A 95 8.56 -38.17 -14.47
C ALA A 95 9.64 -37.08 -14.33
N TRP A 96 10.24 -36.68 -15.46
CA TRP A 96 11.30 -35.67 -15.49
C TRP A 96 10.87 -34.31 -14.88
N PHE A 97 9.56 -34.05 -14.83
CA PHE A 97 8.96 -32.83 -14.28
C PHE A 97 8.41 -32.99 -12.85
N ALA A 98 8.46 -34.18 -12.24
CA ALA A 98 7.84 -34.42 -10.94
C ALA A 98 8.40 -33.47 -9.86
N GLU A 99 9.72 -33.38 -9.75
CA GLU A 99 10.37 -32.47 -8.81
C GLU A 99 10.02 -30.99 -9.09
N THR A 100 9.96 -30.63 -10.37
CA THR A 100 9.60 -29.27 -10.81
C THR A 100 8.18 -28.91 -10.37
N VAL A 101 7.23 -29.83 -10.57
CA VAL A 101 5.83 -29.61 -10.18
C VAL A 101 5.72 -29.53 -8.66
N SER A 102 6.38 -30.40 -7.91
CA SER A 102 6.42 -30.34 -6.43
C SER A 102 6.93 -28.98 -5.94
N LYS A 103 8.02 -28.48 -6.53
CA LYS A 103 8.57 -27.14 -6.25
C LYS A 103 7.60 -26.01 -6.57
N SER A 104 6.91 -26.10 -7.70
CA SER A 104 5.94 -25.09 -8.12
C SER A 104 4.65 -25.11 -7.30
N ILE A 105 4.26 -26.25 -6.71
CA ILE A 105 3.20 -26.33 -5.70
C ILE A 105 3.64 -25.61 -4.43
N ALA A 106 4.85 -25.90 -3.92
CA ALA A 106 5.38 -25.25 -2.72
C ALA A 106 5.50 -23.73 -2.88
N ALA A 107 5.84 -23.26 -4.08
CA ALA A 107 5.87 -21.83 -4.43
C ALA A 107 4.47 -21.21 -4.64
N GLY A 108 3.39 -22.00 -4.59
CA GLY A 108 2.01 -21.52 -4.71
C GLY A 108 1.57 -21.13 -6.13
N ILE A 109 2.35 -21.45 -7.17
CA ILE A 109 2.04 -21.04 -8.54
C ILE A 109 1.13 -22.06 -9.26
N ILE A 110 1.12 -23.31 -8.80
CA ILE A 110 0.27 -24.40 -9.31
C ILE A 110 -0.68 -24.90 -8.21
N ILE A 111 -1.98 -24.95 -8.52
CA ILE A 111 -3.04 -25.46 -7.61
C ILE A 111 -3.85 -26.63 -8.19
N GLY A 112 -3.65 -26.98 -9.46
CA GLY A 112 -4.46 -27.97 -10.19
C GLY A 112 -5.69 -27.34 -10.86
N ASP A 113 -6.49 -28.18 -11.52
CA ASP A 113 -7.80 -27.82 -12.08
C ASP A 113 -8.95 -28.10 -11.08
N ASP A 114 -10.19 -27.97 -11.55
CA ASP A 114 -11.41 -28.21 -10.78
C ASP A 114 -11.60 -29.68 -10.36
N THR A 115 -10.88 -30.61 -10.99
CA THR A 115 -10.83 -32.03 -10.61
C THR A 115 -9.64 -32.35 -9.70
N GLY A 116 -8.80 -31.36 -9.40
CA GLY A 116 -7.59 -31.52 -8.60
C GLY A 116 -6.43 -32.17 -9.36
N LEU A 117 -6.41 -32.11 -10.70
CA LEU A 117 -5.34 -32.66 -11.54
C LEU A 117 -4.39 -31.58 -12.06
N PHE A 118 -3.15 -31.95 -12.36
CA PHE A 118 -2.18 -31.02 -12.94
C PHE A 118 -2.28 -30.93 -14.47
N ARG A 119 -2.58 -32.04 -15.13
CA ARG A 119 -2.62 -32.25 -16.58
C ARG A 119 -1.27 -31.97 -17.26
N PRO A 120 -0.19 -32.69 -16.91
CA PRO A 120 1.18 -32.34 -17.30
C PRO A 120 1.43 -32.32 -18.83
N TYR A 121 0.77 -33.23 -19.56
CA TYR A 121 0.99 -33.42 -21.00
C TYR A 121 0.03 -32.62 -21.88
N ASP A 122 -0.99 -31.99 -21.30
CA ASP A 122 -1.92 -31.15 -22.05
C ASP A 122 -1.20 -29.89 -22.55
N PRO A 123 -1.45 -29.46 -23.80
CA PRO A 123 -1.07 -28.13 -24.26
C PRO A 123 -1.60 -27.05 -23.30
N ILE A 124 -0.76 -26.08 -22.93
CA ILE A 124 -1.19 -25.00 -22.06
C ILE A 124 -1.90 -23.91 -22.86
N THR A 125 -3.06 -23.48 -22.37
CA THR A 125 -3.80 -22.35 -22.96
C THR A 125 -3.21 -21.00 -22.51
N ARG A 126 -3.46 -19.95 -23.29
CA ARG A 126 -2.98 -18.59 -23.00
C ARG A 126 -3.47 -18.07 -21.64
N GLN A 127 -4.73 -18.31 -21.28
CA GLN A 127 -5.28 -17.88 -20.01
C GLN A 127 -4.74 -18.69 -18.81
N GLU A 128 -4.40 -19.98 -18.98
CA GLU A 128 -3.74 -20.76 -17.93
C GLU A 128 -2.31 -20.28 -17.70
N ALA A 129 -1.56 -20.02 -18.78
CA ALA A 129 -0.22 -19.45 -18.69
C ALA A 129 -0.23 -18.08 -17.98
N ALA A 130 -1.25 -17.25 -18.26
CA ALA A 130 -1.44 -15.98 -17.59
C ALA A 130 -1.63 -16.14 -16.08
N VAL A 131 -2.44 -17.12 -15.64
CA VAL A 131 -2.64 -17.40 -14.22
C VAL A 131 -1.35 -17.86 -13.52
N ILE A 132 -0.54 -18.71 -14.18
CA ILE A 132 0.75 -19.15 -13.62
C ILE A 132 1.69 -17.95 -13.46
N LEU A 133 1.80 -17.09 -14.47
CA LEU A 133 2.66 -15.90 -14.44
C LEU A 133 2.17 -14.88 -13.40
N TYR A 134 0.87 -14.64 -13.34
CA TYR A 134 0.24 -13.76 -12.35
C TYR A 134 0.62 -14.15 -10.91
N ARG A 135 0.58 -15.45 -10.59
CA ARG A 135 0.99 -15.98 -9.28
C ARG A 135 2.50 -15.92 -9.08
N ALA A 136 3.29 -16.32 -10.08
CA ALA A 136 4.75 -16.39 -9.97
C ALA A 136 5.37 -15.01 -9.69
N PHE A 137 4.82 -13.96 -10.28
CA PHE A 137 5.28 -12.57 -10.11
C PHE A 137 4.50 -11.79 -9.04
N ASP A 138 3.57 -12.46 -8.33
CA ASP A 138 2.65 -11.87 -7.35
C ASP A 138 2.10 -10.51 -7.82
N LEU A 139 1.49 -10.51 -9.00
CA LEU A 139 0.91 -9.31 -9.56
C LEU A 139 -0.39 -8.97 -8.82
N LYS A 140 -0.63 -7.67 -8.64
CA LYS A 140 -1.93 -7.14 -8.24
C LYS A 140 -2.62 -6.53 -9.47
N VAL A 141 -3.94 -6.58 -9.48
CA VAL A 141 -4.77 -5.98 -10.52
C VAL A 141 -5.50 -4.78 -9.92
N GLU A 142 -5.18 -3.59 -10.40
CA GLU A 142 -5.87 -2.37 -9.97
C GLU A 142 -7.09 -2.14 -10.86
N ASN A 143 -6.95 -2.40 -12.16
CA ASN A 143 -8.04 -2.34 -13.12
C ASN A 143 -8.48 -3.74 -13.55
N LYS A 144 -9.49 -4.27 -12.84
CA LYS A 144 -10.10 -5.59 -13.15
C LYS A 144 -10.76 -5.68 -14.53
N ASN A 145 -10.96 -4.54 -15.19
CA ASN A 145 -11.54 -4.45 -16.54
C ASN A 145 -10.48 -4.18 -17.60
N ALA A 146 -9.17 -4.20 -17.28
CA ALA A 146 -8.12 -3.93 -18.26
C ALA A 146 -8.15 -4.89 -19.47
N ALA A 147 -8.60 -6.13 -19.28
CA ALA A 147 -8.77 -7.11 -20.35
C ALA A 147 -9.99 -6.84 -21.25
N ASP A 148 -10.95 -5.99 -20.84
CA ASP A 148 -12.20 -5.75 -21.57
C ASP A 148 -12.00 -4.97 -22.89
N LYS A 149 -10.76 -4.50 -23.14
CA LYS A 149 -10.36 -3.88 -24.42
C LYS A 149 -10.29 -4.86 -25.59
N PHE A 150 -10.22 -6.16 -25.32
CA PHE A 150 -10.12 -7.19 -26.36
C PHE A 150 -11.48 -7.55 -26.93
N ALA A 151 -11.53 -7.82 -28.24
CA ALA A 151 -12.76 -8.14 -28.95
C ALA A 151 -13.43 -9.44 -28.44
N ASP A 152 -12.64 -10.36 -27.88
CA ASP A 152 -13.06 -11.65 -27.34
C ASP A 152 -12.98 -11.70 -25.80
N ALA A 153 -13.01 -10.54 -25.12
CA ALA A 153 -12.93 -10.48 -23.66
C ALA A 153 -14.00 -11.32 -22.94
N SER A 154 -15.18 -11.48 -23.54
CA SER A 154 -16.25 -12.36 -23.03
C SER A 154 -15.91 -13.85 -23.03
N SER A 155 -14.88 -14.26 -23.78
CA SER A 155 -14.37 -15.63 -23.81
C SER A 155 -13.30 -15.89 -22.75
N ILE A 156 -12.84 -14.86 -22.03
CA ILE A 156 -11.88 -15.00 -20.92
C ILE A 156 -12.65 -15.58 -19.73
N ALA A 157 -12.22 -16.74 -19.25
CA ALA A 157 -12.90 -17.37 -18.13
C ALA A 157 -12.75 -16.54 -16.85
N SER A 158 -13.82 -16.46 -16.04
CA SER A 158 -13.86 -15.61 -14.84
C SER A 158 -12.70 -15.85 -13.88
N TRP A 159 -12.27 -17.11 -13.72
CA TRP A 159 -11.14 -17.50 -12.86
C TRP A 159 -9.78 -16.98 -13.34
N SER A 160 -9.69 -16.58 -14.62
CA SER A 160 -8.47 -16.05 -15.24
C SER A 160 -8.51 -14.54 -15.45
N LYS A 161 -9.68 -13.89 -15.29
CA LYS A 161 -9.89 -12.49 -15.69
C LYS A 161 -8.94 -11.53 -14.96
N ASP A 162 -8.73 -11.73 -13.66
CA ASP A 162 -7.82 -10.90 -12.86
C ASP A 162 -6.36 -11.06 -13.33
N ALA A 163 -5.94 -12.31 -13.62
CA ALA A 163 -4.60 -12.59 -14.11
C ALA A 163 -4.34 -11.97 -15.49
N VAL A 164 -5.28 -12.13 -16.42
CA VAL A 164 -5.18 -11.53 -17.75
C VAL A 164 -5.18 -10.00 -17.64
N SER A 165 -6.08 -9.43 -16.83
CA SER A 165 -6.17 -7.98 -16.64
C SER A 165 -4.88 -7.39 -16.05
N ALA A 166 -4.28 -8.03 -15.04
CA ALA A 166 -3.01 -7.58 -14.45
C ALA A 166 -1.88 -7.53 -15.49
N LEU A 167 -1.72 -8.60 -16.28
CA LEU A 167 -0.67 -8.69 -17.30
C LEU A 167 -0.86 -7.66 -18.42
N VAL A 168 -2.12 -7.34 -18.74
CA VAL A 168 -2.50 -6.36 -19.76
C VAL A 168 -2.30 -4.94 -19.25
N GLU A 169 -2.71 -4.66 -18.02
CA GLU A 169 -2.55 -3.38 -17.32
C GLU A 169 -1.08 -3.00 -17.21
N LYS A 170 -0.22 -3.95 -16.81
CA LYS A 170 1.23 -3.76 -16.73
C LYS A 170 1.93 -3.76 -18.10
N GLY A 171 1.20 -4.01 -19.18
CA GLY A 171 1.73 -3.99 -20.55
C GLY A 171 2.61 -5.20 -20.91
N TYR A 172 2.68 -6.22 -20.06
CA TYR A 172 3.41 -7.47 -20.33
C TYR A 172 2.76 -8.29 -21.45
N ILE A 173 1.44 -8.11 -21.67
CA ILE A 173 0.71 -8.74 -22.78
C ILE A 173 -0.12 -7.71 -23.54
N LYS A 174 -0.02 -7.74 -24.87
CA LYS A 174 -0.72 -6.80 -25.77
C LYS A 174 -1.88 -7.41 -26.56
N GLY A 175 -2.06 -8.73 -26.52
CA GLY A 175 -3.01 -9.45 -27.39
C GLY A 175 -2.44 -9.72 -28.78
N ARG A 176 -3.30 -10.14 -29.70
CA ARG A 176 -2.97 -10.43 -31.10
C ARG A 176 -3.26 -9.23 -32.01
N PRO A 177 -2.71 -9.20 -33.25
CA PRO A 177 -2.91 -8.09 -34.18
C PRO A 177 -4.37 -7.78 -34.55
N ASP A 178 -5.26 -8.76 -34.42
CA ASP A 178 -6.70 -8.63 -34.65
C ASP A 178 -7.48 -8.11 -33.42
N ASN A 179 -6.78 -7.60 -32.41
CA ASN A 179 -7.32 -7.12 -31.14
C ASN A 179 -8.02 -8.21 -30.31
N THR A 180 -7.67 -9.48 -30.50
CA THR A 180 -8.11 -10.59 -29.64
C THR A 180 -7.06 -10.94 -28.59
N TYR A 181 -7.48 -11.46 -27.45
CA TYR A 181 -6.59 -12.11 -26.49
C TYR A 181 -6.37 -13.58 -26.82
N ALA A 182 -7.41 -14.26 -27.36
CA ALA A 182 -7.51 -15.68 -27.65
C ALA A 182 -7.26 -16.57 -26.41
N PRO A 183 -8.12 -16.52 -25.39
CA PRO A 183 -7.85 -17.13 -24.08
C PRO A 183 -7.68 -18.65 -24.11
N ALA A 184 -8.47 -19.35 -24.95
CA ALA A 184 -8.48 -20.81 -25.04
C ALA A 184 -7.46 -21.38 -26.03
N ASP A 185 -6.76 -20.53 -26.78
CA ASP A 185 -5.75 -20.99 -27.73
C ASP A 185 -4.52 -21.53 -26.99
N ASN A 186 -3.94 -22.60 -27.53
CA ASN A 186 -2.72 -23.20 -27.03
C ASN A 186 -1.50 -22.35 -27.40
N LEU A 187 -0.55 -22.23 -26.49
CA LEU A 187 0.71 -21.54 -26.75
C LEU A 187 1.67 -22.41 -27.56
N THR A 188 2.32 -21.82 -28.57
CA THR A 188 3.58 -22.37 -29.08
C THR A 188 4.71 -22.14 -28.08
N ARG A 189 5.81 -22.90 -28.21
CA ARG A 189 7.00 -22.72 -27.38
C ARG A 189 7.61 -21.33 -27.55
N ALA A 190 7.58 -20.77 -28.76
CA ALA A 190 8.03 -19.40 -29.02
C ALA A 190 7.12 -18.35 -28.35
N GLU A 191 5.79 -18.50 -28.43
CA GLU A 191 4.86 -17.59 -27.76
C GLU A 191 5.02 -17.63 -26.23
N ALA A 192 5.21 -18.83 -25.65
CA ALA A 192 5.47 -18.98 -24.23
C ALA A 192 6.74 -18.24 -23.80
N VAL A 193 7.85 -18.42 -24.52
CA VAL A 193 9.10 -17.70 -24.23
C VAL A 193 8.93 -16.20 -24.37
N LYS A 194 8.20 -15.71 -25.38
CA LYS A 194 7.95 -14.27 -25.55
C LYS A 194 7.15 -13.68 -24.40
N MET A 195 6.14 -14.40 -23.92
CA MET A 195 5.31 -14.00 -22.78
C MET A 195 6.12 -13.97 -21.48
N ILE A 196 6.97 -14.97 -21.26
CA ILE A 196 7.90 -15.04 -20.13
C ILE A 196 8.93 -13.91 -20.20
N ASP A 197 9.51 -13.65 -21.37
CA ASP A 197 10.50 -12.60 -21.55
C ASP A 197 9.92 -11.21 -21.22
N GLY A 198 8.70 -10.94 -21.67
CA GLY A 198 8.01 -9.67 -21.43
C GLY A 198 7.78 -9.34 -19.96
N ILE A 199 7.53 -10.36 -19.12
CA ILE A 199 7.33 -10.16 -17.68
C ILE A 199 8.62 -10.34 -16.86
N ALA A 200 9.48 -11.29 -17.20
CA ALA A 200 10.69 -11.55 -16.43
C ALA A 200 11.75 -10.47 -16.67
N GLY A 201 11.82 -9.91 -17.89
CA GLY A 201 12.79 -8.90 -18.25
C GLY A 201 14.21 -9.43 -18.20
N ASN A 202 14.89 -9.33 -17.06
CA ASN A 202 16.31 -9.60 -16.92
C ASN A 202 16.58 -10.65 -15.84
N LEU A 203 17.64 -11.45 -16.00
CA LEU A 203 18.03 -12.49 -15.04
C LEU A 203 19.52 -12.43 -14.69
N LYS A 204 19.84 -12.39 -13.39
CA LYS A 204 21.17 -12.65 -12.82
C LYS A 204 21.12 -13.96 -12.06
N ASN A 205 21.76 -14.97 -12.63
CA ASN A 205 21.82 -16.34 -12.12
C ASN A 205 23.24 -16.85 -11.95
N VAL A 206 24.20 -15.93 -11.92
CA VAL A 206 25.60 -16.17 -11.62
C VAL A 206 26.02 -15.15 -10.56
N GLU A 207 26.83 -15.57 -9.61
CA GLU A 207 27.38 -14.71 -8.56
C GLU A 207 28.21 -13.57 -9.17
N GLY A 208 28.30 -12.44 -8.47
CA GLY A 208 29.16 -11.33 -8.86
C GLY A 208 28.53 -9.95 -8.72
N THR A 209 29.29 -8.94 -9.14
CA THR A 209 28.87 -7.53 -9.11
C THR A 209 28.36 -7.10 -10.48
N TYR A 210 27.16 -6.53 -10.51
CA TYR A 210 26.52 -6.00 -11.70
C TYR A 210 26.34 -4.50 -11.58
N THR A 211 26.58 -3.79 -12.68
CA THR A 211 26.37 -2.35 -12.79
C THR A 211 25.59 -2.04 -14.07
N GLY A 212 25.11 -0.80 -14.19
CA GLY A 212 24.39 -0.32 -15.35
C GLY A 212 22.87 -0.48 -15.24
N ASN A 213 22.15 0.44 -15.86
CA ASN A 213 20.69 0.52 -15.76
C ASN A 213 19.99 -0.63 -16.46
N ILE A 214 18.83 -1.01 -15.94
CA ILE A 214 17.97 -2.06 -16.47
C ILE A 214 16.59 -1.47 -16.77
N GLU A 215 16.16 -1.63 -18.02
CA GLU A 215 14.77 -1.39 -18.39
C GLU A 215 13.91 -2.62 -18.07
N GLY A 216 12.78 -2.38 -17.40
CA GLY A 216 11.84 -3.41 -16.96
C GLY A 216 12.30 -4.17 -15.73
N ASN A 217 11.79 -5.39 -15.58
CA ASN A 217 12.00 -6.20 -14.38
C ASN A 217 13.39 -6.82 -14.33
N LEU A 218 13.89 -7.08 -13.12
CA LEU A 218 15.12 -7.82 -12.84
C LEU A 218 14.84 -8.95 -11.86
N ILE A 219 15.31 -10.16 -12.18
CA ILE A 219 15.30 -11.31 -11.29
C ILE A 219 16.74 -11.65 -10.90
N VAL A 220 17.00 -11.81 -9.61
CA VAL A 220 18.23 -12.36 -9.04
C VAL A 220 17.88 -13.70 -8.40
N ASN A 221 18.40 -14.81 -8.90
CA ASN A 221 18.02 -16.15 -8.42
C ASN A 221 19.20 -16.98 -7.90
N THR A 222 20.30 -16.31 -7.53
CA THR A 222 21.47 -16.89 -6.89
C THR A 222 22.01 -15.91 -5.85
N GLY A 223 22.62 -16.44 -4.79
CA GLY A 223 23.29 -15.63 -3.77
C GLY A 223 24.60 -15.03 -4.27
N ASN A 224 25.27 -14.29 -3.39
CA ASN A 224 26.55 -13.60 -3.63
C ASN A 224 26.48 -12.61 -4.80
N VAL A 225 25.35 -11.92 -4.92
CA VAL A 225 25.12 -10.91 -5.97
C VAL A 225 25.19 -9.52 -5.37
N ILE A 226 25.96 -8.63 -6.01
CA ILE A 226 25.99 -7.20 -5.68
C ILE A 226 25.42 -6.43 -6.87
N LEU A 227 24.33 -5.72 -6.67
CA LEU A 227 23.79 -4.76 -7.63
C LEU A 227 24.31 -3.38 -7.23
N LYS A 228 25.01 -2.71 -8.14
CA LYS A 228 25.70 -1.45 -7.82
C LYS A 228 25.50 -0.40 -8.90
N ASP A 229 25.26 0.85 -8.48
CA ASP A 229 25.18 2.02 -9.37
C ASP A 229 24.21 1.79 -10.55
N MET A 230 22.95 1.48 -10.23
CA MET A 230 21.96 1.15 -11.26
C MET A 230 20.54 1.62 -10.95
N ASN A 231 19.83 1.98 -12.01
CA ASN A 231 18.39 2.20 -11.99
C ASN A 231 17.68 1.04 -12.66
N ILE A 232 16.67 0.48 -12.00
CA ILE A 232 15.78 -0.58 -12.48
C ILE A 232 14.40 0.04 -12.64
N THR A 233 13.89 0.12 -13.88
CA THR A 233 12.61 0.82 -14.15
C THR A 233 11.36 -0.02 -13.85
N GLY A 234 11.53 -1.32 -13.61
CA GLY A 234 10.46 -2.23 -13.20
C GLY A 234 10.65 -2.78 -11.79
N ASP A 235 10.10 -3.98 -11.55
CA ASP A 235 10.21 -4.71 -10.29
C ASP A 235 11.55 -5.46 -10.20
N LEU A 236 12.12 -5.53 -8.99
CA LEU A 236 13.25 -6.37 -8.64
C LEU A 236 12.78 -7.58 -7.83
N PHE A 237 13.03 -8.80 -8.32
CA PHE A 237 12.73 -10.04 -7.63
C PHE A 237 14.02 -10.69 -7.11
N LEU A 238 14.16 -10.75 -5.78
CA LEU A 238 15.18 -11.53 -5.11
C LEU A 238 14.61 -12.93 -4.88
N ALA A 239 14.83 -13.83 -5.84
CA ALA A 239 14.13 -15.09 -5.98
C ALA A 239 14.67 -16.22 -5.08
N HIS A 240 13.90 -17.32 -4.98
CA HIS A 240 14.15 -18.46 -4.10
C HIS A 240 15.53 -19.09 -4.26
N GLY A 241 16.09 -19.08 -5.47
CA GLY A 241 17.40 -19.67 -5.72
C GLY A 241 18.58 -18.98 -5.01
N ILE A 242 18.36 -17.80 -4.42
CA ILE A 242 19.32 -17.21 -3.49
C ILE A 242 19.55 -18.15 -2.28
N GLY A 243 18.53 -18.94 -1.90
CA GLY A 243 18.57 -19.78 -0.70
C GLY A 243 18.81 -18.93 0.54
N ASP A 244 19.79 -19.31 1.36
CA ASP A 244 20.25 -18.54 2.51
C ASP A 244 21.42 -17.60 2.19
N GLY A 245 21.75 -17.43 0.90
CA GLY A 245 22.85 -16.58 0.45
C GLY A 245 22.53 -15.08 0.47
N ASP A 246 23.54 -14.28 0.13
CA ASP A 246 23.47 -12.82 0.28
C ASP A 246 23.21 -12.08 -1.03
N VAL A 247 22.47 -10.97 -0.94
CA VAL A 247 22.36 -9.98 -2.01
C VAL A 247 22.57 -8.60 -1.42
N THR A 248 23.37 -7.76 -2.08
CA THR A 248 23.61 -6.37 -1.67
C THR A 248 23.23 -5.43 -2.80
N LEU A 249 22.47 -4.40 -2.48
CA LEU A 249 22.17 -3.27 -3.35
C LEU A 249 22.96 -2.06 -2.83
N THR A 250 23.79 -1.47 -3.68
CA THR A 250 24.58 -0.27 -3.35
C THR A 250 24.32 0.82 -4.37
N ASN A 251 23.73 1.94 -3.95
CA ASN A 251 23.36 3.04 -4.85
C ASN A 251 22.45 2.54 -5.98
N VAL A 252 21.32 1.94 -5.59
CA VAL A 252 20.36 1.32 -6.52
C VAL A 252 19.01 2.02 -6.39
N LYS A 253 18.41 2.39 -7.53
CA LYS A 253 17.02 2.84 -7.58
C LYS A 253 16.15 1.79 -8.25
N VAL A 254 15.07 1.39 -7.60
CA VAL A 254 14.03 0.53 -8.17
C VAL A 254 12.75 1.34 -8.29
N ASP A 255 12.28 1.61 -9.50
CA ASP A 255 11.05 2.39 -9.70
C ASP A 255 9.79 1.59 -9.33
N GLY A 256 9.85 0.26 -9.48
CA GLY A 256 8.79 -0.66 -9.06
C GLY A 256 8.95 -1.16 -7.62
N ARG A 257 8.53 -2.41 -7.42
CA ARG A 257 8.64 -3.12 -6.13
C ARG A 257 9.97 -3.84 -6.01
N ILE A 258 10.38 -4.11 -4.77
CA ILE A 258 11.35 -5.16 -4.49
C ILE A 258 10.59 -6.34 -3.86
N VAL A 259 10.72 -7.54 -4.41
CA VAL A 259 10.06 -8.75 -3.90
C VAL A 259 11.12 -9.73 -3.41
N VAL A 260 11.16 -9.99 -2.11
CA VAL A 260 12.14 -10.84 -1.43
C VAL A 260 11.57 -12.23 -1.15
N ARG A 261 12.13 -13.25 -1.79
CA ARG A 261 11.75 -14.67 -1.69
C ARG A 261 12.92 -15.59 -1.36
N GLY A 262 14.13 -15.04 -1.32
CA GLY A 262 15.36 -15.69 -0.90
C GLY A 262 16.18 -14.76 0.00
N GLY A 263 17.24 -15.30 0.60
CA GLY A 263 18.02 -14.67 1.64
C GLY A 263 17.92 -15.43 2.97
N GLY A 264 19.03 -15.47 3.70
CA GLY A 264 19.12 -16.00 5.06
C GLY A 264 19.14 -14.90 6.14
N GLU A 265 19.44 -15.29 7.38
CA GLU A 265 19.41 -14.41 8.56
C GLU A 265 20.53 -13.36 8.62
N ASN A 266 21.47 -13.35 7.69
CA ASN A 266 22.54 -12.34 7.59
C ASN A 266 22.52 -11.58 6.26
N SER A 267 21.44 -11.73 5.49
CA SER A 267 21.40 -11.35 4.08
C SER A 267 20.62 -10.06 3.82
N ILE A 268 20.40 -9.80 2.53
CA ILE A 268 19.69 -8.67 1.91
C ILE A 268 20.06 -7.31 2.51
N ILE A 269 21.06 -6.66 1.91
CA ILE A 269 21.53 -5.34 2.33
C ILE A 269 21.09 -4.31 1.29
N LEU A 270 20.36 -3.30 1.74
CA LEU A 270 19.91 -2.14 0.97
C LEU A 270 20.71 -0.91 1.42
N ASP A 271 21.76 -0.55 0.69
CA ASP A 271 22.68 0.55 1.02
C ASP A 271 22.55 1.67 -0.02
N ASN A 272 22.05 2.84 0.41
CA ASN A 272 21.68 3.95 -0.46
C ASN A 272 20.71 3.50 -1.57
N THR A 273 19.64 2.80 -1.18
CA THR A 273 18.66 2.22 -2.10
C THR A 273 17.31 2.92 -1.99
N THR A 274 16.73 3.31 -3.12
CA THR A 274 15.39 3.91 -3.18
C THR A 274 14.41 2.94 -3.83
N VAL A 275 13.25 2.73 -3.21
CA VAL A 275 12.16 1.90 -3.75
C VAL A 275 10.97 2.82 -4.07
N GLY A 276 10.53 2.81 -5.33
CA GLY A 276 9.45 3.67 -5.81
C GLY A 276 8.04 3.21 -5.39
N SER A 277 7.90 1.93 -5.08
CA SER A 277 6.66 1.33 -4.56
C SER A 277 6.93 0.69 -3.19
N ASN A 278 6.65 -0.60 -3.00
CA ASN A 278 6.87 -1.31 -1.75
C ASN A 278 7.98 -2.36 -1.83
N LEU A 279 8.60 -2.63 -0.68
CA LEU A 279 9.40 -3.82 -0.43
C LEU A 279 8.45 -4.90 0.10
N LEU A 280 8.41 -6.07 -0.54
CA LEU A 280 7.51 -7.17 -0.21
C LEU A 280 8.32 -8.41 0.17
N VAL A 281 8.15 -8.87 1.40
CA VAL A 281 8.94 -9.97 2.00
C VAL A 281 8.08 -11.22 2.10
N ILE A 282 8.37 -12.23 1.27
CA ILE A 282 7.62 -13.49 1.14
C ILE A 282 8.59 -14.68 1.07
N ARG A 283 9.38 -14.87 2.14
CA ARG A 283 10.33 -15.98 2.33
C ARG A 283 9.65 -17.19 3.00
N LYS A 284 8.66 -17.81 2.37
CA LYS A 284 7.86 -18.93 2.97
C LYS A 284 8.60 -20.24 3.23
N ASP A 285 9.91 -20.29 2.94
CA ASP A 285 10.74 -21.47 3.19
C ASP A 285 11.97 -21.22 4.08
N GLY A 286 12.02 -20.06 4.74
CA GLY A 286 13.06 -19.76 5.71
C GLY A 286 12.82 -18.44 6.42
N LYS A 287 13.89 -17.93 7.03
CA LYS A 287 13.89 -16.62 7.69
C LYS A 287 14.90 -15.72 7.00
N VAL A 288 14.50 -14.49 6.70
CA VAL A 288 15.36 -13.52 6.00
C VAL A 288 15.62 -12.31 6.88
N ARG A 289 16.86 -11.85 6.90
CA ARG A 289 17.21 -10.53 7.42
C ARG A 289 17.27 -9.54 6.27
N ILE A 290 16.80 -8.32 6.51
CA ILE A 290 16.88 -7.19 5.60
C ILE A 290 17.51 -6.03 6.36
N VAL A 291 18.57 -5.47 5.81
CA VAL A 291 19.32 -4.36 6.41
C VAL A 291 19.18 -3.13 5.55
N VAL A 292 18.65 -2.05 6.11
CA VAL A 292 18.49 -0.76 5.45
C VAL A 292 19.56 0.19 5.97
N LYS A 293 20.36 0.77 5.08
CA LYS A 293 21.54 1.59 5.43
C LYS A 293 21.68 2.84 4.58
N GLY A 294 22.44 3.80 5.09
CA GLY A 294 22.85 4.98 4.32
C GLY A 294 21.67 5.86 3.96
N SER A 295 21.64 6.42 2.76
CA SER A 295 20.56 7.30 2.30
C SER A 295 19.35 6.53 1.72
N SER A 296 19.08 5.32 2.23
CA SER A 296 18.00 4.49 1.71
C SER A 296 16.62 5.07 2.05
N GLU A 297 15.67 4.82 1.15
CA GLU A 297 14.28 5.28 1.25
C GLU A 297 13.34 4.18 0.77
N ILE A 298 12.62 3.56 1.71
CA ILE A 298 11.65 2.50 1.47
C ILE A 298 10.31 2.94 2.07
N PRO A 299 9.36 3.44 1.25
CA PRO A 299 8.12 4.01 1.77
C PRO A 299 7.28 3.01 2.57
N ASN A 300 7.22 1.77 2.11
CA ASN A 300 6.42 0.71 2.74
C ASN A 300 7.13 -0.64 2.63
N VAL A 301 7.18 -1.37 3.75
CA VAL A 301 7.65 -2.75 3.83
C VAL A 301 6.47 -3.64 4.20
N GLN A 302 6.05 -4.49 3.26
CA GLN A 302 5.01 -5.49 3.47
C GLN A 302 5.64 -6.83 3.82
N VAL A 303 5.24 -7.39 4.94
CA VAL A 303 5.80 -8.62 5.47
C VAL A 303 4.76 -9.72 5.48
N SER A 304 5.10 -10.85 4.84
CA SER A 304 4.23 -12.02 4.71
C SER A 304 4.92 -13.34 5.08
N SER A 305 6.00 -13.27 5.87
CA SER A 305 6.83 -14.41 6.29
C SER A 305 7.79 -14.02 7.41
N ASN A 306 8.34 -15.01 8.12
CA ASN A 306 9.39 -14.82 9.13
C ASN A 306 10.55 -13.93 8.66
N SER A 307 10.76 -12.78 9.30
CA SER A 307 11.80 -11.83 8.89
C SER A 307 12.35 -10.96 10.02
N ILE A 308 13.59 -10.50 9.83
CA ILE A 308 14.25 -9.48 10.63
C ILE A 308 14.43 -8.24 9.74
N ILE A 309 13.94 -7.09 10.18
CA ILE A 309 14.12 -5.80 9.49
C ILE A 309 14.97 -4.93 10.40
N VAL A 310 16.12 -4.50 9.89
CA VAL A 310 17.09 -3.70 10.66
C VAL A 310 17.43 -2.42 9.93
N GLU A 311 17.41 -1.31 10.64
CA GLU A 311 18.01 -0.05 10.19
C GLU A 311 19.41 0.12 10.81
N GLU A 312 20.43 0.27 9.97
CA GLU A 312 21.81 0.49 10.43
C GLU A 312 22.41 1.73 9.75
N ASP A 313 22.83 2.72 10.55
CA ASP A 313 23.48 3.93 10.05
C ASP A 313 22.66 4.65 8.95
N VAL A 314 21.34 4.72 9.14
CA VAL A 314 20.43 5.39 8.21
C VAL A 314 20.60 6.91 8.31
N SER A 315 20.78 7.53 7.15
CA SER A 315 20.88 8.98 6.96
C SER A 315 19.82 9.54 6.00
N GLY A 316 19.08 8.64 5.32
CA GLY A 316 17.90 8.94 4.51
C GLY A 316 16.61 8.87 5.34
N LEU A 317 15.48 8.59 4.69
CA LEU A 317 14.20 8.37 5.36
C LEU A 317 14.08 6.98 5.98
N GLY A 318 14.92 6.02 5.56
CA GLY A 318 14.84 4.65 6.06
C GLY A 318 13.56 3.96 5.59
N VAL A 319 12.96 3.20 6.48
CA VAL A 319 11.68 2.50 6.34
C VAL A 319 10.56 3.36 6.91
N GLY A 320 9.59 3.72 6.05
CA GLY A 320 8.39 4.45 6.47
C GLY A 320 7.43 3.59 7.29
N ASN A 321 6.54 2.87 6.60
CA ASN A 321 5.60 1.94 7.24
C ASN A 321 6.09 0.48 7.14
N VAL A 322 5.84 -0.30 8.18
CA VAL A 322 5.96 -1.76 8.18
C VAL A 322 4.57 -2.38 8.33
N GLU A 323 4.08 -3.01 7.27
CA GLU A 323 2.76 -3.65 7.23
C GLU A 323 2.91 -5.17 7.35
N ILE A 324 2.37 -5.76 8.42
CA ILE A 324 2.46 -7.18 8.72
C ILE A 324 1.15 -7.86 8.33
N ILE A 325 1.14 -8.50 7.16
CA ILE A 325 -0.07 -8.91 6.45
C ILE A 325 -0.42 -10.39 6.70
N GLU A 326 0.57 -11.28 6.71
CA GLU A 326 0.36 -12.73 6.84
C GLU A 326 1.60 -13.39 7.48
N LEU A 327 1.42 -14.33 8.41
CA LEU A 327 2.49 -15.19 8.89
C LEU A 327 1.96 -16.62 9.12
N GLU A 328 2.83 -17.60 8.93
CA GLU A 328 2.52 -18.98 9.33
C GLU A 328 2.64 -19.14 10.85
N PRO A 329 1.91 -20.09 11.47
CA PRO A 329 1.99 -20.33 12.90
C PRO A 329 3.43 -20.61 13.39
N GLY A 330 3.87 -19.84 14.39
CA GLY A 330 5.21 -19.94 14.96
C GLY A 330 6.27 -19.07 14.27
N GLU A 331 5.92 -18.38 13.18
CA GLU A 331 6.77 -17.33 12.63
C GLU A 331 6.64 -16.05 13.46
N SER A 332 7.69 -15.22 13.39
CA SER A 332 7.75 -13.94 14.10
C SER A 332 8.45 -12.89 13.27
N ILE A 333 8.13 -11.63 13.50
CA ILE A 333 8.87 -10.49 12.93
C ILE A 333 9.77 -9.90 14.01
N VAL A 334 10.98 -9.50 13.61
CA VAL A 334 11.90 -8.74 14.46
C VAL A 334 12.17 -7.40 13.80
N LEU A 335 11.98 -6.31 14.53
CA LEU A 335 12.23 -4.94 14.12
C LEU A 335 13.32 -4.35 15.01
N ASP A 336 14.37 -3.82 14.41
CA ASP A 336 15.49 -3.19 15.13
C ASP A 336 15.92 -1.93 14.37
N GLY A 337 15.47 -0.76 14.82
CA GLY A 337 15.65 0.48 14.07
C GLY A 337 14.60 1.53 14.38
N ASP A 338 14.62 2.61 13.60
CA ASP A 338 13.67 3.71 13.72
C ASP A 338 12.57 3.58 12.66
N PHE A 339 11.32 3.44 13.08
CA PHE A 339 10.18 3.21 12.19
C PHE A 339 9.07 4.23 12.46
N GLU A 340 8.49 4.81 11.41
CA GLU A 340 7.38 5.77 11.57
C GLU A 340 6.12 5.05 12.06
N SER A 341 5.78 3.92 11.41
CA SER A 341 4.59 3.14 11.77
C SER A 341 4.78 1.64 11.52
N VAL A 342 4.07 0.86 12.33
CA VAL A 342 3.95 -0.60 12.21
C VAL A 342 2.48 -0.98 12.26
N ASP A 343 1.94 -1.43 11.14
CA ASP A 343 0.56 -1.90 11.03
C ASP A 343 0.52 -3.42 11.11
N VAL A 344 -0.22 -3.93 12.11
CA VAL A 344 -0.38 -5.37 12.35
C VAL A 344 -1.77 -5.79 11.90
N LEU A 345 -1.84 -6.54 10.81
CA LEU A 345 -3.08 -7.07 10.24
C LEU A 345 -3.23 -8.57 10.49
N ALA A 346 -2.11 -9.29 10.56
CA ALA A 346 -2.08 -10.75 10.68
C ALA A 346 -2.56 -11.23 12.08
N PRO A 347 -3.49 -12.20 12.17
CA PRO A 347 -3.87 -12.80 13.44
C PRO A 347 -2.77 -13.72 13.98
N GLY A 348 -2.67 -13.83 15.31
CA GLY A 348 -1.77 -14.75 16.01
C GLY A 348 -0.27 -14.49 15.80
N VAL A 349 0.10 -13.38 15.17
CA VAL A 349 1.49 -13.01 14.88
C VAL A 349 2.24 -12.63 16.16
N THR A 350 3.55 -12.92 16.19
CA THR A 350 4.46 -12.33 17.17
C THR A 350 5.35 -11.29 16.50
N VAL A 351 5.33 -10.06 17.01
CA VAL A 351 6.17 -8.94 16.57
C VAL A 351 7.10 -8.57 17.72
N ASN A 352 8.40 -8.62 17.48
CA ASN A 352 9.42 -8.22 18.44
C ASN A 352 10.04 -6.91 17.96
N VAL A 353 10.00 -5.89 18.81
CA VAL A 353 10.65 -4.59 18.61
C VAL A 353 11.86 -4.56 19.54
N ASP A 354 13.02 -4.93 19.00
CA ASP A 354 14.22 -5.20 19.77
C ASP A 354 14.89 -3.90 20.26
N GLY A 355 14.93 -2.87 19.41
CA GLY A 355 15.58 -1.58 19.68
C GLY A 355 15.10 -0.46 18.76
N GLY A 356 15.62 0.75 19.02
CA GLY A 356 15.31 1.97 18.25
C GLY A 356 14.02 2.67 18.70
N THR A 357 13.39 3.39 17.78
CA THR A 357 12.15 4.13 18.01
C THR A 357 11.05 3.67 17.08
N VAL A 358 9.81 3.63 17.57
CA VAL A 358 8.62 3.42 16.73
C VAL A 358 7.62 4.52 17.02
N GLY A 359 7.18 5.24 15.99
CA GLY A 359 6.12 6.22 16.13
C GLY A 359 4.84 5.56 16.60
N THR A 360 4.16 4.84 15.71
CA THR A 360 2.90 4.15 16.04
C THR A 360 2.93 2.66 15.73
N ILE A 361 2.44 1.83 16.65
CA ILE A 361 2.07 0.43 16.37
C ILE A 361 0.54 0.32 16.37
N ASN A 362 -0.04 -0.04 15.22
CA ASN A 362 -1.48 -0.26 15.08
C ASN A 362 -1.79 -1.75 15.03
N ILE A 363 -2.43 -2.27 16.09
CA ILE A 363 -3.00 -3.61 16.09
C ILE A 363 -4.43 -3.50 15.56
N LEU A 364 -4.61 -3.81 14.29
CA LEU A 364 -5.90 -3.66 13.60
C LEU A 364 -6.89 -4.76 13.99
N GLU A 365 -8.18 -4.55 13.70
CA GLU A 365 -9.27 -5.47 14.10
C GLU A 365 -9.07 -6.92 13.63
N SER A 366 -8.35 -7.13 12.52
CA SER A 366 -8.04 -8.46 11.99
C SER A 366 -6.93 -9.19 12.76
N ALA A 367 -6.10 -8.48 13.54
CA ALA A 367 -4.92 -9.02 14.21
C ALA A 367 -5.25 -9.65 15.58
N ILE A 368 -6.28 -10.49 15.61
CA ILE A 368 -6.71 -11.20 16.82
C ILE A 368 -5.59 -12.11 17.32
N ASP A 369 -5.37 -12.09 18.63
CA ASP A 369 -4.33 -12.83 19.36
C ASP A 369 -2.89 -12.47 18.94
N ALA A 370 -2.69 -11.30 18.33
CA ALA A 370 -1.35 -10.77 18.07
C ALA A 370 -0.59 -10.52 19.38
N LYS A 371 0.74 -10.73 19.33
CA LYS A 371 1.67 -10.56 20.43
C LYS A 371 2.73 -9.54 20.05
N ILE A 372 2.76 -8.41 20.75
CA ILE A 372 3.75 -7.36 20.54
C ILE A 372 4.73 -7.36 21.71
N ASN A 373 6.01 -7.60 21.45
CA ASN A 373 7.06 -7.58 22.46
C ASN A 373 7.99 -6.41 22.20
N VAL A 374 8.04 -5.45 23.10
CA VAL A 374 8.95 -4.31 23.05
C VAL A 374 10.08 -4.57 24.05
N ALA A 375 11.31 -4.74 23.55
CA ALA A 375 12.46 -5.12 24.36
C ALA A 375 13.21 -3.91 24.93
N SER A 376 13.89 -3.13 24.09
CA SER A 376 14.63 -1.93 24.52
C SER A 376 14.24 -0.66 23.75
N ALA A 377 13.23 -0.75 22.90
CA ALA A 377 12.78 0.37 22.06
C ALA A 377 11.93 1.40 22.82
N THR A 378 11.86 2.60 22.26
CA THR A 378 10.88 3.63 22.64
C THR A 378 9.74 3.65 21.63
N VAL A 379 8.51 3.44 22.08
CA VAL A 379 7.31 3.48 21.24
C VAL A 379 6.46 4.69 21.64
N GLU A 380 6.10 5.56 20.70
CA GLU A 380 5.28 6.73 21.03
C GLU A 380 3.82 6.33 21.25
N GLU A 381 3.27 5.45 20.41
CA GLU A 381 1.88 5.06 20.49
C GLU A 381 1.65 3.59 20.14
N ILE A 382 0.83 2.89 20.93
CA ILE A 382 0.26 1.59 20.57
C ILE A 382 -1.26 1.71 20.58
N ASN A 383 -1.86 1.48 19.41
CA ASN A 383 -3.31 1.44 19.20
C ASN A 383 -3.79 0.00 19.13
N VAL A 384 -4.68 -0.39 20.04
CA VAL A 384 -5.18 -1.76 20.13
C VAL A 384 -6.65 -1.83 19.73
N ALA A 385 -6.93 -2.37 18.54
CA ALA A 385 -8.30 -2.60 18.05
C ALA A 385 -8.71 -4.09 18.03
N ALA A 386 -7.79 -5.02 18.31
CA ALA A 386 -8.08 -6.45 18.43
C ALA A 386 -7.55 -7.03 19.75
N LYS A 387 -8.15 -8.17 20.15
CA LYS A 387 -7.69 -8.93 21.32
C LYS A 387 -6.21 -9.28 21.15
N SER A 388 -5.37 -8.90 22.10
CA SER A 388 -3.90 -9.02 21.94
C SER A 388 -3.14 -9.13 23.25
N GLU A 389 -1.86 -9.48 23.15
CA GLU A 389 -0.88 -9.42 24.24
C GLU A 389 0.21 -8.41 23.89
N VAL A 390 0.57 -7.55 24.84
CA VAL A 390 1.67 -6.58 24.68
C VAL A 390 2.63 -6.74 25.85
N THR A 391 3.91 -6.95 25.57
CA THR A 391 4.96 -7.02 26.59
C THR A 391 5.87 -5.82 26.45
N ILE A 392 6.00 -5.02 27.51
CA ILE A 392 6.92 -3.87 27.58
C ILE A 392 8.03 -4.23 28.58
N SER A 393 9.21 -4.59 28.06
CA SER A 393 10.33 -5.06 28.88
C SER A 393 10.96 -3.92 29.68
N GLU A 394 11.80 -4.24 30.68
CA GLU A 394 12.34 -3.27 31.66
C GLU A 394 13.02 -2.04 31.04
N GLU A 395 13.70 -2.21 29.90
CA GLU A 395 14.41 -1.12 29.20
C GLU A 395 13.53 -0.37 28.18
N ALA A 396 12.32 -0.87 27.89
CA ALA A 396 11.40 -0.26 26.94
C ALA A 396 10.55 0.85 27.56
N THR A 397 10.20 1.83 26.72
CA THR A 397 9.28 2.92 27.08
C THR A 397 8.14 3.00 26.08
N LEU A 398 6.92 3.11 26.59
CA LEU A 398 5.72 3.39 25.81
C LEU A 398 5.10 4.71 26.27
N THR A 399 4.96 5.68 25.37
CA THR A 399 4.36 6.97 25.72
C THR A 399 2.84 6.87 25.83
N ASN A 400 2.15 6.34 24.82
CA ASN A 400 0.69 6.24 24.81
C ASN A 400 0.21 4.83 24.48
N LEU A 401 -0.56 4.23 25.38
CA LEU A 401 -1.32 3.02 25.11
C LEU A 401 -2.80 3.38 24.94
N ASN A 402 -3.38 3.06 23.78
CA ASN A 402 -4.81 3.21 23.52
C ASN A 402 -5.46 1.82 23.39
N ALA A 403 -6.04 1.35 24.48
CA ALA A 403 -6.67 0.04 24.57
C ALA A 403 -8.16 0.10 24.19
N ASN A 404 -8.45 0.02 22.89
CA ASN A 404 -9.82 0.00 22.34
C ASN A 404 -10.39 -1.42 22.17
N ALA A 405 -9.61 -2.44 22.49
CA ALA A 405 -10.02 -3.84 22.59
C ALA A 405 -9.36 -4.51 23.80
N SER A 406 -9.76 -5.74 24.11
CA SER A 406 -9.16 -6.53 25.20
C SER A 406 -7.66 -6.67 24.97
N VAL A 407 -6.86 -6.32 25.97
CA VAL A 407 -5.41 -6.45 25.88
C VAL A 407 -4.83 -6.87 27.22
N LYS A 408 -3.90 -7.82 27.17
CA LYS A 408 -3.04 -8.12 28.31
C LYS A 408 -1.70 -7.44 28.10
N VAL A 409 -1.39 -6.47 28.95
CA VAL A 409 -0.10 -5.78 28.99
C VAL A 409 0.72 -6.29 30.16
N SER A 410 1.92 -6.79 29.89
CA SER A 410 2.85 -7.34 30.87
C SER A 410 4.24 -6.74 30.76
N GLY A 411 5.08 -6.97 31.78
CA GLY A 411 6.47 -6.54 31.80
C GLY A 411 6.80 -5.61 32.97
N ASN A 412 7.98 -4.98 32.89
CA ASN A 412 8.49 -4.07 33.90
C ASN A 412 8.89 -2.70 33.31
N GLY A 413 8.64 -2.47 32.02
CA GLY A 413 9.00 -1.22 31.36
C GLY A 413 8.10 -0.06 31.75
N THR A 414 8.37 1.11 31.17
CA THR A 414 7.63 2.33 31.50
C THR A 414 6.45 2.51 30.54
N ILE A 415 5.26 2.79 31.08
CA ILE A 415 4.12 3.32 30.32
C ILE A 415 3.79 4.70 30.88
N GLU A 416 3.81 5.73 30.03
CA GLU A 416 3.46 7.08 30.47
C GLU A 416 1.96 7.25 30.60
N ASN A 417 1.21 7.06 29.51
CA ASN A 417 -0.24 7.24 29.47
C ASN A 417 -0.92 5.95 29.02
N ALA A 418 -1.96 5.53 29.74
CA ALA A 418 -2.84 4.44 29.34
C ALA A 418 -4.29 4.93 29.26
N ASN A 419 -4.86 4.89 28.06
CA ASN A 419 -6.26 5.18 27.78
C ASN A 419 -7.00 3.86 27.56
N VAL A 420 -7.91 3.52 28.46
CA VAL A 420 -8.61 2.24 28.47
C VAL A 420 -10.07 2.43 28.11
N ASN A 421 -10.45 1.93 26.93
CA ASN A 421 -11.77 2.12 26.33
C ASN A 421 -12.53 0.79 26.13
N ALA A 422 -11.95 -0.34 26.53
CA ALA A 422 -12.54 -1.67 26.36
C ALA A 422 -12.50 -2.49 27.66
N GLU A 423 -13.41 -3.47 27.75
CA GLU A 423 -13.39 -4.46 28.83
C GLU A 423 -12.24 -5.46 28.66
N ASN A 424 -11.92 -6.17 29.75
CA ASN A 424 -10.89 -7.21 29.78
C ASN A 424 -9.50 -6.66 29.38
N VAL A 425 -9.19 -5.46 29.87
CA VAL A 425 -7.86 -4.86 29.80
C VAL A 425 -7.15 -5.10 31.13
N THR A 426 -5.97 -5.70 31.04
CA THR A 426 -5.08 -5.92 32.19
C THR A 426 -3.74 -5.28 31.88
N ILE A 427 -3.23 -4.44 32.78
CA ILE A 427 -1.89 -3.86 32.70
C ILE A 427 -1.16 -4.20 33.99
N GLU A 428 -0.19 -5.11 33.93
CA GLU A 428 0.53 -5.61 35.11
C GLU A 428 1.37 -4.52 35.80
N GLN A 429 2.01 -3.65 35.02
CA GLN A 429 2.76 -2.50 35.51
C GLN A 429 1.87 -1.25 35.64
N LYS A 430 2.16 -0.35 36.58
CA LYS A 430 1.35 0.85 36.82
C LYS A 430 1.78 2.00 35.89
N PRO A 431 0.93 2.46 34.94
CA PRO A 431 1.25 3.62 34.11
C PRO A 431 1.34 4.91 34.93
N LYS A 432 2.03 5.94 34.43
CA LYS A 432 2.12 7.24 35.12
C LYS A 432 0.75 7.92 35.18
N ASN A 433 0.01 7.92 34.07
CA ASN A 433 -1.34 8.44 33.94
C ASN A 433 -2.26 7.35 33.38
N VAL A 434 -3.46 7.23 33.97
CA VAL A 434 -4.45 6.23 33.55
C VAL A 434 -5.80 6.93 33.40
N THR A 435 -6.40 6.75 32.23
CA THR A 435 -7.77 7.17 31.93
C THR A 435 -8.58 5.91 31.61
N VAL A 436 -9.69 5.69 32.30
CA VAL A 436 -10.61 4.57 32.04
C VAL A 436 -11.97 5.14 31.66
N ALA A 437 -12.50 4.74 30.52
CA ALA A 437 -13.80 5.20 30.02
C ALA A 437 -14.94 4.84 31.01
N GLU A 438 -15.98 5.68 31.04
CA GLU A 438 -17.11 5.52 31.95
C GLU A 438 -17.76 4.12 31.82
N GLY A 439 -17.96 3.45 32.96
CA GLY A 439 -18.56 2.11 32.99
C GLY A 439 -17.61 0.97 32.62
N ILE A 440 -16.38 1.26 32.20
CA ILE A 440 -15.35 0.25 31.94
C ILE A 440 -14.59 -0.09 33.23
N LYS A 441 -14.26 -1.38 33.39
CA LYS A 441 -13.40 -1.90 34.45
C LYS A 441 -12.14 -2.50 33.85
N ALA A 442 -11.00 -2.14 34.41
CA ALA A 442 -9.69 -2.63 34.01
C ALA A 442 -8.85 -3.03 35.23
N ASP A 443 -8.00 -4.03 35.08
CA ASP A 443 -7.03 -4.40 36.11
C ASP A 443 -5.71 -3.68 35.83
N ILE A 444 -5.33 -2.74 36.69
CA ILE A 444 -4.14 -1.90 36.52
C ILE A 444 -3.26 -2.05 37.75
N GLY A 445 -2.06 -2.61 37.59
CA GLY A 445 -1.15 -2.85 38.70
C GLY A 445 -1.68 -3.83 39.75
N GLY A 446 -2.62 -4.72 39.39
CA GLY A 446 -3.29 -5.63 40.32
C GLY A 446 -4.48 -5.03 41.06
N GLU A 447 -4.87 -3.80 40.73
CA GLU A 447 -6.05 -3.13 41.28
C GLU A 447 -7.13 -2.95 40.20
N VAL A 448 -8.38 -3.29 40.52
CA VAL A 448 -9.50 -3.02 39.61
C VAL A 448 -9.85 -1.54 39.65
N VAL A 449 -9.63 -0.85 38.53
CA VAL A 449 -9.98 0.55 38.30
C VAL A 449 -11.26 0.61 37.47
N GLU A 450 -12.26 1.35 37.95
CA GLU A 450 -13.53 1.57 37.25
C GLU A 450 -13.60 3.03 36.81
N GLY A 451 -13.90 3.26 35.52
CA GLY A 451 -14.12 4.60 34.98
C GLY A 451 -15.37 5.22 35.59
N LYS A 452 -15.18 6.33 36.31
CA LYS A 452 -16.28 7.07 36.94
C LYS A 452 -16.75 8.19 36.01
N PRO A 453 -18.05 8.56 36.06
CA PRO A 453 -18.50 9.80 35.46
C PRO A 453 -17.71 10.96 36.08
N GLU A 454 -17.27 11.89 35.24
CA GLU A 454 -16.57 13.10 35.67
C GLU A 454 -17.43 13.80 36.75
N GLU A 455 -16.89 13.97 37.97
CA GLU A 455 -17.62 14.66 39.04
C GLU A 455 -17.87 16.10 38.58
N THR A 456 -19.13 16.42 38.30
CA THR A 456 -19.57 17.81 38.07
C THR A 456 -19.43 18.55 39.40
N GLU A 457 -18.34 19.30 39.57
CA GLU A 457 -18.15 20.13 40.76
C GLU A 457 -19.34 21.09 40.94
N THR A 458 -19.92 21.07 42.15
CA THR A 458 -21.01 21.96 42.57
C THR A 458 -20.61 23.45 42.51
N PRO A 459 -21.52 24.37 42.15
CA PRO A 459 -21.17 25.77 41.95
C PRO A 459 -20.89 26.49 43.27
N VAL A 460 -19.71 27.12 43.36
CA VAL A 460 -19.30 28.04 44.44
C VAL A 460 -19.61 29.51 44.04
N PRO A 461 -19.95 30.43 44.96
CA PRO A 461 -20.40 31.80 44.64
C PRO A 461 -19.32 32.67 43.94
N PRO A 462 -19.72 33.75 43.25
CA PRO A 462 -18.87 34.41 42.24
C PRO A 462 -17.68 35.13 42.87
N ILE A 463 -16.49 34.65 42.54
CA ILE A 463 -15.22 35.37 42.73
C ILE A 463 -14.96 36.21 41.49
N ILE A 464 -14.56 37.46 41.71
CA ILE A 464 -14.17 38.43 40.69
C ILE A 464 -13.00 37.89 39.89
N ILE A 465 -13.22 37.62 38.60
CA ILE A 465 -12.21 37.13 37.66
C ILE A 465 -11.30 38.30 37.24
N PRO A 466 -9.98 38.28 37.51
CA PRO A 466 -9.04 39.15 36.81
C PRO A 466 -9.00 38.77 35.31
N PRO A 467 -8.79 39.73 34.40
CA PRO A 467 -8.83 39.47 32.96
C PRO A 467 -7.89 38.32 32.56
N ALA A 468 -8.36 37.48 31.63
CA ALA A 468 -7.65 36.31 31.12
C ALA A 468 -6.20 36.65 30.74
N PRO A 469 -5.23 35.74 31.00
CA PRO A 469 -3.86 35.93 30.52
C PRO A 469 -3.86 36.05 29.00
N THR A 470 -3.43 37.20 28.50
CA THR A 470 -3.18 37.42 27.08
C THR A 470 -1.90 36.68 26.69
N VAL A 471 -2.02 35.68 25.83
CA VAL A 471 -0.87 35.02 25.20
C VAL A 471 -0.21 35.99 24.22
N THR A 472 1.08 36.24 24.37
CA THR A 472 1.86 37.08 23.45
C THR A 472 2.98 36.23 22.83
N ILE A 473 2.95 36.06 21.51
CA ILE A 473 3.94 35.30 20.73
C ILE A 473 5.16 36.20 20.51
N ASN A 474 6.31 35.85 21.10
CA ASN A 474 7.47 36.74 21.07
C ASN A 474 8.42 36.54 19.87
N ALA A 475 8.54 35.36 19.25
CA ALA A 475 9.27 35.20 17.96
C ALA A 475 9.01 33.84 17.30
N ILE A 476 9.06 33.78 15.97
CA ILE A 476 9.13 32.57 15.15
C ILE A 476 10.43 32.63 14.34
N LYS A 477 11.24 31.56 14.34
CA LYS A 477 12.46 31.44 13.51
C LYS A 477 12.19 30.54 12.31
N LEU A 478 12.55 31.01 11.12
CA LEU A 478 12.51 30.27 9.87
C LEU A 478 13.92 30.20 9.28
N SER A 479 14.34 29.02 8.82
CA SER A 479 15.59 28.80 8.10
C SER A 479 15.29 28.16 6.75
N TYR A 480 15.84 28.70 5.66
CA TYR A 480 15.72 28.13 4.32
C TYR A 480 17.07 28.23 3.58
N LYS A 481 17.26 27.40 2.55
CA LYS A 481 18.49 27.36 1.75
C LYS A 481 18.16 27.40 0.27
N LEU A 482 18.70 28.38 -0.45
CA LEU A 482 18.60 28.46 -1.90
C LEU A 482 19.73 27.67 -2.57
N PRO A 483 19.55 27.19 -3.82
CA PRO A 483 20.63 26.53 -4.56
C PRO A 483 21.75 27.54 -4.87
N GLY A 484 22.92 27.38 -4.26
CA GLY A 484 24.15 28.08 -4.66
C GLY A 484 24.72 29.16 -3.73
N ASP A 485 24.13 29.47 -2.57
CA ASP A 485 24.77 30.36 -1.58
C ASP A 485 24.43 29.98 -0.13
N SER A 486 25.20 30.55 0.81
CA SER A 486 25.21 30.31 2.26
C SER A 486 23.85 30.53 2.95
N THR A 487 23.63 29.86 4.07
CA THR A 487 22.36 29.82 4.82
C THR A 487 22.02 31.20 5.42
N TRP A 488 20.83 31.74 5.13
CA TRP A 488 20.33 32.97 5.77
C TRP A 488 19.32 32.59 6.85
N SER A 489 19.47 33.15 8.06
CA SER A 489 18.51 33.02 9.16
C SER A 489 17.87 34.36 9.45
N TRP A 490 16.53 34.40 9.55
CA TRP A 490 15.79 35.60 9.96
C TRP A 490 15.12 35.39 11.31
N THR A 491 15.19 36.40 12.18
CA THR A 491 14.48 36.47 13.45
C THR A 491 13.71 37.77 13.51
N THR A 492 12.42 37.70 13.76
CA THR A 492 11.60 38.87 14.07
C THR A 492 10.88 38.67 15.38
N GLU A 493 11.01 39.66 16.25
CA GLU A 493 10.27 39.74 17.52
C GLU A 493 8.88 40.33 17.24
N ALA A 494 7.85 39.63 17.73
CA ALA A 494 6.42 39.97 17.71
C ALA A 494 5.75 40.13 16.32
N CYS A 495 4.88 39.18 15.96
CA CYS A 495 3.88 39.37 14.90
C CYS A 495 2.46 39.34 15.46
N THR A 496 1.76 40.45 15.29
CA THR A 496 0.32 40.46 15.00
C THR A 496 0.08 39.93 13.58
N ASN A 497 -1.05 39.24 13.37
CA ASN A 497 -1.46 38.58 12.13
C ASN A 497 -1.19 39.40 10.85
N GLY A 498 -0.36 38.88 9.94
CA GLY A 498 -0.26 39.36 8.54
C GLY A 498 1.14 39.44 7.92
N GLY A 499 2.22 39.51 8.73
CA GLY A 499 3.58 39.77 8.23
C GLY A 499 4.23 38.61 7.47
N VAL A 500 4.14 37.38 8.00
CA VAL A 500 4.79 36.18 7.43
C VAL A 500 4.18 35.79 6.07
N ILE A 501 2.86 35.93 5.95
CA ILE A 501 2.10 35.55 4.74
C ILE A 501 2.45 36.47 3.56
N ASN A 502 2.68 37.76 3.80
CA ASN A 502 3.01 38.70 2.72
C ASN A 502 4.46 38.56 2.25
N ALA A 503 5.39 38.14 3.11
CA ALA A 503 6.75 37.80 2.68
C ALA A 503 6.77 36.53 1.81
N PHE A 504 6.00 35.49 2.20
CA PHE A 504 5.81 34.27 1.40
C PHE A 504 5.16 34.56 0.03
N LYS A 505 4.18 35.47 -0.04
CA LYS A 505 3.55 35.88 -1.31
C LYS A 505 4.50 36.54 -2.33
N SER A 506 5.63 37.11 -1.88
CA SER A 506 6.60 37.72 -2.78
C SER A 506 7.63 36.75 -3.38
N LEU A 507 7.72 35.51 -2.87
CA LEU A 507 8.65 34.48 -3.32
C LEU A 507 7.92 33.48 -4.23
N HIS A 508 7.72 33.88 -5.49
CA HIS A 508 7.15 33.01 -6.52
C HIS A 508 8.13 31.89 -6.96
N ASP A 509 7.54 30.73 -7.26
CA ASP A 509 7.98 29.62 -8.12
C ASP A 509 9.24 28.79 -7.78
N THR A 510 9.96 29.05 -6.69
CA THR A 510 11.27 28.36 -6.49
C THR A 510 11.62 27.88 -5.07
N VAL A 511 10.71 27.95 -4.10
CA VAL A 511 11.02 27.52 -2.72
C VAL A 511 10.35 26.17 -2.41
N GLN A 512 11.16 25.12 -2.25
CA GLN A 512 10.72 23.88 -1.60
C GLN A 512 10.94 23.99 -0.08
N ILE A 513 9.87 23.84 0.69
CA ILE A 513 9.93 23.82 2.16
C ILE A 513 10.43 22.42 2.55
N LYS A 514 11.62 22.36 3.16
CA LYS A 514 12.29 21.09 3.45
C LYS A 514 12.06 20.57 4.86
N ASP A 515 11.79 21.45 5.84
CA ASP A 515 11.53 21.08 7.24
C ASP A 515 10.95 22.28 8.03
N ILE A 516 10.14 22.03 9.07
CA ILE A 516 9.73 23.00 10.10
C ILE A 516 9.88 22.31 11.48
N ARG A 517 10.73 22.85 12.36
CA ARG A 517 10.91 22.37 13.75
C ARG A 517 10.36 23.35 14.79
N ILE A 518 9.80 22.80 15.88
CA ILE A 518 9.29 23.54 17.04
C ILE A 518 9.90 22.92 18.32
N GLU A 519 10.39 23.75 19.25
CA GLU A 519 10.86 23.34 20.58
C GLU A 519 9.80 23.68 21.65
N THR A 520 9.64 22.81 22.65
CA THR A 520 8.63 22.93 23.72
C THR A 520 9.25 23.21 25.11
N THR A 521 8.47 23.85 25.99
CA THR A 521 8.67 23.81 27.46
C THR A 521 7.35 23.51 28.18
N PRO A 522 7.38 22.88 29.36
CA PRO A 522 6.43 21.80 29.71
C PRO A 522 5.05 22.20 30.29
N SER A 523 4.62 23.46 30.30
CA SER A 523 3.59 23.89 31.26
C SER A 523 2.27 24.47 30.73
N THR A 524 1.93 24.40 29.43
CA THR A 524 0.67 25.03 28.93
C THR A 524 -0.13 24.29 27.84
N GLY A 525 0.07 22.97 27.65
CA GLY A 525 -0.92 22.07 27.06
C GLY A 525 -1.87 22.62 25.99
N THR A 526 -1.36 22.96 24.79
CA THR A 526 -2.02 22.70 23.49
C THR A 526 -1.03 22.93 22.34
N MET A 527 -0.95 21.99 21.40
CA MET A 527 -0.38 22.17 20.05
C MET A 527 -1.21 21.40 19.01
N LYS A 528 -1.30 21.98 17.81
CA LYS A 528 -2.08 21.52 16.66
C LYS A 528 -1.17 21.57 15.42
N LEU A 529 -1.01 20.43 14.74
CA LEU A 529 -1.05 20.17 13.27
C LEU A 529 -0.39 18.80 13.00
N THR A 530 -1.09 17.82 12.39
CA THR A 530 -0.59 16.43 12.29
C THR A 530 -0.54 15.78 10.90
N SER A 531 -0.73 16.50 9.78
CA SER A 531 0.02 16.16 8.54
C SER A 531 -0.17 17.18 7.42
N LEU A 532 0.86 17.24 6.57
CA LEU A 532 0.84 17.66 5.16
C LEU A 532 1.83 16.72 4.46
N VAL A 533 1.34 15.58 3.95
CA VAL A 533 2.16 14.63 3.17
C VAL A 533 1.93 14.88 1.70
N ASP A 534 2.98 15.30 1.01
CA ASP A 534 3.10 15.26 -0.43
C ASP A 534 3.24 13.80 -0.87
N SER A 535 2.13 13.20 -1.30
CA SER A 535 2.19 12.12 -2.28
C SER A 535 1.85 12.74 -3.62
N ALA A 536 2.67 12.51 -4.64
CA ALA A 536 2.51 13.10 -5.95
C ALA A 536 1.06 12.89 -6.47
N GLY A 537 0.22 13.92 -6.32
CA GLY A 537 -1.14 13.96 -6.86
C GLY A 537 -2.33 13.92 -5.88
N ALA A 538 -2.15 13.91 -4.56
CA ALA A 538 -3.28 14.09 -3.62
C ALA A 538 -2.88 14.77 -2.30
N GLY A 539 -3.58 15.87 -1.93
CA GLY A 539 -3.34 16.61 -0.68
C GLY A 539 -4.43 16.41 0.38
N ILE A 540 -4.07 16.48 1.67
CA ILE A 540 -5.01 16.38 2.82
C ILE A 540 -5.17 17.76 3.49
N ILE A 541 -6.41 18.19 3.75
CA ILE A 541 -6.74 19.39 4.53
C ILE A 541 -7.49 18.97 5.80
N ILE A 542 -6.99 19.38 6.96
CA ILE A 542 -7.58 19.06 8.28
C ILE A 542 -8.15 20.35 8.90
N PRO A 543 -9.45 20.40 9.26
CA PRO A 543 -10.06 21.55 9.90
C PRO A 543 -10.21 21.50 11.41
N ASP A 544 -10.65 22.63 11.95
CA ASP A 544 -11.13 22.77 13.33
C ASP A 544 -12.41 21.94 13.61
N ILE A 545 -12.60 21.59 14.88
CA ILE A 545 -13.75 20.83 15.41
C ILE A 545 -15.04 21.65 15.25
N LEU A 546 -16.02 21.10 14.54
CA LEU A 546 -17.33 21.74 14.37
C LEU A 546 -18.31 21.24 15.45
N THR A 547 -18.92 22.15 16.20
CA THR A 547 -19.99 21.83 17.16
C THR A 547 -21.33 22.25 16.58
N VAL A 548 -22.26 21.30 16.43
CA VAL A 548 -23.51 21.50 15.69
C VAL A 548 -24.73 21.46 16.61
N PRO A 549 -25.58 22.50 16.65
CA PRO A 549 -26.81 22.49 17.46
C PRO A 549 -27.99 21.74 16.82
N GLN A 550 -28.96 21.37 17.65
CA GLN A 550 -30.05 20.37 17.50
C GLN A 550 -31.08 20.53 16.36
N ASN A 551 -30.90 21.35 15.33
CA ASN A 551 -31.83 21.41 14.19
C ASN A 551 -31.07 21.55 12.87
N LEU A 552 -31.32 20.60 11.94
CA LEU A 552 -30.81 20.44 10.57
C LEU A 552 -29.49 21.19 10.26
N PRO A 553 -28.34 20.51 10.35
CA PRO A 553 -27.04 21.16 10.19
C PRO A 553 -26.70 21.47 8.73
N GLU A 554 -26.33 22.70 8.45
CA GLU A 554 -25.56 23.06 7.27
C GLU A 554 -24.07 22.99 7.64
N ALA A 555 -23.29 22.13 6.97
CA ALA A 555 -21.83 22.15 7.05
C ALA A 555 -21.26 22.61 5.70
N SER A 556 -20.63 23.78 5.67
CA SER A 556 -19.89 24.26 4.49
C SER A 556 -18.44 23.76 4.55
N ILE A 557 -17.81 23.48 3.41
CA ILE A 557 -16.38 23.10 3.41
C ILE A 557 -15.50 24.21 4.01
N GLU A 558 -15.93 25.48 3.95
CA GLU A 558 -15.26 26.58 4.66
C GLU A 558 -15.19 26.37 6.18
N SER A 559 -16.27 25.87 6.78
CA SER A 559 -16.31 25.52 8.20
C SER A 559 -15.48 24.28 8.55
N LEU A 560 -15.35 23.36 7.58
CA LEU A 560 -14.48 22.18 7.59
C LEU A 560 -13.11 22.46 6.97
N ALA A 561 -12.62 23.70 6.96
CA ALA A 561 -11.24 24.02 6.52
C ALA A 561 -10.61 25.17 7.33
N GLY A 562 -11.20 25.51 8.48
CA GLY A 562 -10.89 26.68 9.28
C GLY A 562 -9.40 26.83 9.62
N GLN A 563 -8.87 28.04 9.34
CA GLN A 563 -7.48 28.54 9.41
C GLN A 563 -6.66 28.51 8.11
N PHE A 564 -6.88 27.57 7.18
CA PHE A 564 -6.19 27.58 5.87
C PHE A 564 -6.82 28.54 4.85
N LEU A 565 -8.11 28.86 5.01
CA LEU A 565 -8.91 29.59 4.00
C LEU A 565 -9.50 30.92 4.48
N SER A 566 -9.22 31.35 5.72
CA SER A 566 -9.89 32.51 6.38
C SER A 566 -9.35 33.87 5.93
N GLY A 567 -9.29 34.10 4.62
CA GLY A 567 -8.87 35.35 4.00
C GLY A 567 -9.74 35.72 2.81
N GLY A 568 -11.02 36.03 3.05
CA GLY A 568 -11.91 36.81 2.16
C GLY A 568 -12.35 36.20 0.82
N ASP A 569 -11.45 35.54 0.08
CA ASP A 569 -11.69 35.14 -1.30
C ASP A 569 -11.76 33.62 -1.52
N GLY A 570 -11.35 32.77 -0.56
CA GLY A 570 -11.36 31.31 -0.71
C GLY A 570 -10.42 30.80 -1.82
N VAL A 571 -10.20 29.49 -1.89
CA VAL A 571 -9.33 28.86 -2.91
C VAL A 571 -10.19 28.20 -3.99
N SER A 572 -9.91 28.46 -5.27
CA SER A 572 -10.61 27.85 -6.41
C SER A 572 -10.14 26.42 -6.64
N LEU A 573 -11.01 25.59 -7.23
CA LEU A 573 -10.65 24.21 -7.62
C LEU A 573 -9.45 24.17 -8.57
N LYS A 574 -9.31 25.15 -9.47
CA LYS A 574 -8.11 25.34 -10.31
C LYS A 574 -6.83 25.47 -9.50
N ASN A 575 -6.85 26.27 -8.43
CA ASN A 575 -5.68 26.51 -7.60
C ASN A 575 -5.36 25.29 -6.72
N LEU A 576 -6.38 24.58 -6.23
CA LEU A 576 -6.19 23.32 -5.52
C LEU A 576 -5.61 22.23 -6.42
N ARG A 577 -6.06 22.15 -7.67
CA ARG A 577 -5.50 21.22 -8.67
C ARG A 577 -4.02 21.52 -8.95
N ALA A 578 -3.67 22.81 -9.05
CA ALA A 578 -2.28 23.22 -9.26
C ALA A 578 -1.38 22.92 -8.05
N ALA A 579 -1.93 22.97 -6.83
CA ALA A 579 -1.17 22.76 -5.59
C ALA A 579 -1.09 21.28 -5.15
N PHE A 580 -2.18 20.52 -5.34
CA PHE A 580 -2.36 19.17 -4.77
C PHE A 580 -2.57 18.08 -5.83
N GLY A 581 -2.62 18.44 -7.11
CA GLY A 581 -2.75 17.49 -8.22
C GLY A 581 -4.17 16.98 -8.45
N GLY A 582 -4.35 15.65 -8.44
CA GLY A 582 -5.53 14.95 -8.94
C GLY A 582 -6.67 14.76 -7.95
N SER A 583 -6.45 14.94 -6.64
CA SER A 583 -7.50 14.89 -5.64
C SER A 583 -7.14 15.66 -4.37
N VAL A 584 -8.15 16.03 -3.58
CA VAL A 584 -8.00 16.63 -2.25
C VAL A 584 -8.89 15.88 -1.28
N LYS A 585 -8.31 15.42 -0.17
CA LYS A 585 -9.04 14.81 0.93
C LYS A 585 -9.26 15.84 2.04
N VAL A 586 -10.48 15.96 2.52
CA VAL A 586 -10.86 16.81 3.65
C VAL A 586 -11.41 15.92 4.74
N THR A 587 -10.74 15.85 5.87
CA THR A 587 -11.13 14.98 6.98
C THR A 587 -11.57 15.84 8.15
N GLY A 588 -12.85 15.79 8.53
CA GLY A 588 -13.39 16.55 9.66
C GLY A 588 -13.97 15.65 10.75
N ILE A 589 -14.11 16.19 11.96
CA ILE A 589 -14.76 15.51 13.09
C ILE A 589 -16.13 16.16 13.33
N ILE A 590 -17.18 15.36 13.26
CA ILE A 590 -18.57 15.77 13.54
C ILE A 590 -18.97 15.22 14.90
N ASN A 591 -19.50 16.08 15.77
CA ASN A 591 -20.10 15.65 17.03
C ASN A 591 -21.56 15.29 16.79
N ALA A 592 -21.93 14.03 17.03
CA ALA A 592 -23.32 13.58 17.00
C ALA A 592 -24.11 14.13 18.21
N SER A 593 -25.44 14.12 18.10
CA SER A 593 -26.34 14.66 19.13
C SER A 593 -26.27 13.94 20.48
N ASN A 594 -25.68 12.75 20.52
CA ASN A 594 -25.42 11.96 21.72
C ASN A 594 -23.98 12.14 22.27
N GLY A 595 -23.20 13.07 21.73
CA GLY A 595 -21.81 13.34 22.15
C GLY A 595 -20.77 12.44 21.49
N ALA A 596 -21.16 11.47 20.66
CA ALA A 596 -20.21 10.63 19.93
C ALA A 596 -19.51 11.44 18.83
N GLN A 597 -18.18 11.37 18.78
CA GLN A 597 -17.41 11.97 17.70
C GLN A 597 -17.35 11.01 16.51
N GLN A 598 -17.59 11.54 15.31
CA GLN A 598 -17.52 10.77 14.08
C GLN A 598 -16.58 11.47 13.11
N THR A 599 -15.55 10.76 12.68
CA THR A 599 -14.65 11.22 11.62
C THR A 599 -15.33 11.03 10.28
N VAL A 600 -15.40 12.09 9.48
CA VAL A 600 -15.94 12.06 8.12
C VAL A 600 -14.87 12.53 7.16
N THR A 601 -14.59 11.69 6.16
CA THR A 601 -13.58 11.98 5.13
C THR A 601 -14.27 12.23 3.79
N PHE A 602 -14.05 13.41 3.24
CA PHE A 602 -14.54 13.82 1.93
C PHE A 602 -13.39 13.80 0.93
N THR A 603 -13.53 13.07 -0.17
CA THR A 603 -12.52 13.08 -1.23
C THR A 603 -13.05 13.81 -2.45
N ILE A 604 -12.42 14.93 -2.80
CA ILE A 604 -12.71 15.71 -4.01
C ILE A 604 -11.70 15.30 -5.08
N ASN A 605 -12.16 14.62 -6.12
CA ASN A 605 -11.31 14.28 -7.26
C ASN A 605 -11.29 15.46 -8.26
N LEU A 606 -10.09 15.95 -8.57
CA LEU A 606 -9.83 17.15 -9.36
C LEU A 606 -9.35 16.83 -10.79
N LYS A 607 -9.67 15.68 -11.38
CA LYS A 607 -9.09 15.22 -12.66
C LYS A 607 -9.37 16.17 -13.86
N PRO A 608 -8.44 16.33 -14.81
CA PRO A 608 -8.69 16.97 -16.12
C PRO A 608 -9.39 15.98 -17.10
N ASP A 609 -10.19 16.50 -18.04
CA ASP A 609 -10.98 15.67 -18.97
C ASP A 609 -10.31 15.51 -20.35
N PRO A 610 -10.16 14.29 -20.89
CA PRO A 610 -9.72 14.05 -22.26
C PRO A 610 -10.84 13.83 -23.31
N SER A 611 -12.15 13.88 -23.03
CA SER A 611 -13.17 13.71 -24.09
C SER A 611 -14.57 14.28 -23.81
N GLU A 612 -15.14 14.97 -24.80
CA GLU A 612 -16.49 15.55 -24.82
C GLU A 612 -17.63 14.52 -24.67
N THR A 613 -18.37 14.54 -23.55
CA THR A 613 -19.73 13.95 -23.44
C THR A 613 -20.63 14.83 -22.55
N PRO A 614 -21.98 14.74 -22.65
CA PRO A 614 -22.87 15.90 -22.67
C PRO A 614 -22.94 16.74 -21.39
N VAL A 615 -23.31 18.01 -21.62
CA VAL A 615 -23.31 19.22 -20.77
C VAL A 615 -24.08 19.13 -19.44
N ASN A 616 -24.59 17.97 -19.03
CA ASN A 616 -25.67 17.90 -18.03
C ASN A 616 -25.23 17.27 -16.69
N GLN A 617 -24.11 16.55 -16.63
CA GLN A 617 -23.56 15.99 -15.38
C GLN A 617 -22.04 16.24 -15.30
N TRP A 618 -21.71 17.39 -14.73
CA TRP A 618 -20.35 17.84 -14.45
C TRP A 618 -19.88 17.49 -13.03
N VAL A 619 -20.73 16.83 -12.22
CA VAL A 619 -20.35 16.22 -10.95
C VAL A 619 -20.84 14.79 -10.91
N ASN A 620 -19.98 13.86 -10.55
CA ASN A 620 -20.35 12.50 -10.17
C ASN A 620 -20.14 12.33 -8.66
N ILE A 621 -21.18 11.88 -7.96
CA ILE A 621 -21.12 11.65 -6.50
C ILE A 621 -21.32 10.17 -6.26
N THR A 622 -20.34 9.55 -5.62
CA THR A 622 -20.41 8.14 -5.22
C THR A 622 -20.13 8.02 -3.73
N GLU A 623 -20.84 7.12 -3.07
CA GLU A 623 -20.69 6.86 -1.64
C GLU A 623 -20.10 5.47 -1.43
N ASP A 624 -19.08 5.39 -0.59
CA ASP A 624 -18.67 4.15 0.06
C ASP A 624 -19.39 4.06 1.41
N THR A 625 -20.45 3.27 1.44
CA THR A 625 -21.31 3.11 2.62
C THR A 625 -20.61 2.36 3.78
N VAL A 626 -19.55 1.60 3.48
CA VAL A 626 -18.80 0.82 4.48
C VAL A 626 -17.83 1.73 5.22
N ASN A 627 -17.08 2.54 4.48
CA ASN A 627 -16.08 3.45 5.05
C ASN A 627 -16.62 4.87 5.31
N ARG A 628 -17.89 5.12 4.97
CA ARG A 628 -18.57 6.43 5.04
C ARG A 628 -17.82 7.54 4.31
N ILE A 629 -17.24 7.21 3.16
CA ILE A 629 -16.49 8.15 2.33
C ILE A 629 -17.41 8.64 1.20
N ILE A 630 -17.53 9.97 1.09
CA ILE A 630 -18.21 10.59 -0.04
C ILE A 630 -17.15 11.03 -1.05
N TYR A 631 -17.25 10.48 -2.26
CA TYR A 631 -16.45 10.88 -3.40
C TYR A 631 -17.26 11.85 -4.25
N ALA A 632 -16.73 13.06 -4.45
CA ALA A 632 -17.25 14.00 -5.42
C ALA A 632 -16.21 14.19 -6.53
N GLU A 633 -16.51 13.73 -7.73
CA GLU A 633 -15.71 13.95 -8.93
C GLU A 633 -16.29 15.14 -9.69
N ILE A 634 -15.59 16.28 -9.64
CA ILE A 634 -16.02 17.54 -10.26
C ILE A 634 -15.24 17.72 -11.58
N LYS A 635 -15.96 17.72 -12.70
CA LYS A 635 -15.39 17.87 -14.05
C LYS A 635 -15.03 19.33 -14.36
N GLU A 636 -14.17 19.54 -15.34
CA GLU A 636 -13.42 20.80 -15.60
C GLU A 636 -14.28 22.05 -15.89
N GLY A 637 -15.53 21.90 -16.30
CA GLY A 637 -16.44 23.00 -16.67
C GLY A 637 -16.78 24.02 -15.56
N LYS A 638 -16.28 23.82 -14.33
CA LYS A 638 -16.51 24.66 -13.15
C LYS A 638 -15.21 25.01 -12.40
N ALA A 639 -14.10 25.18 -13.14
CA ALA A 639 -12.76 25.43 -12.58
C ALA A 639 -12.66 26.61 -11.57
N ASP A 640 -13.56 27.60 -11.68
CA ASP A 640 -13.62 28.77 -10.79
C ASP A 640 -14.51 28.58 -9.56
N THR A 641 -15.22 27.44 -9.43
CA THR A 641 -15.97 27.12 -8.21
C THR A 641 -15.02 27.13 -7.02
N ARG A 642 -15.40 27.86 -5.97
CA ARG A 642 -14.59 28.00 -4.76
C ARG A 642 -14.99 26.91 -3.78
N LEU A 643 -14.03 26.44 -2.99
CA LEU A 643 -14.29 25.37 -2.02
C LEU A 643 -15.44 25.72 -1.05
N ARG A 644 -15.56 27.00 -0.68
CA ARG A 644 -16.62 27.51 0.20
C ARG A 644 -18.05 27.39 -0.38
N ASP A 645 -18.17 27.25 -1.69
CA ASP A 645 -19.45 27.19 -2.41
C ASP A 645 -19.97 25.73 -2.51
N ILE A 646 -19.27 24.79 -1.87
CA ILE A 646 -19.68 23.39 -1.72
C ILE A 646 -20.21 23.16 -0.29
N ARG A 647 -21.41 22.62 -0.19
CA ARG A 647 -22.10 22.33 1.09
C ARG A 647 -22.61 20.90 1.08
N VAL A 648 -22.57 20.23 2.24
CA VAL A 648 -23.09 18.87 2.39
C VAL A 648 -24.18 18.86 3.46
N TYR A 649 -25.30 18.20 3.16
CA TYR A 649 -26.45 18.06 4.01
C TYR A 649 -26.71 16.58 4.29
N GLN A 650 -26.95 16.24 5.55
CA GLN A 650 -27.59 14.98 5.89
C GLN A 650 -29.09 15.19 5.92
N ILE A 651 -29.83 14.41 5.13
CA ILE A 651 -31.25 14.72 4.87
C ILE A 651 -32.14 14.34 6.09
N LEU A 652 -31.80 13.34 6.92
CA LEU A 652 -32.53 12.98 8.16
C LEU A 652 -31.63 12.34 9.25
N SER A 653 -31.99 12.50 10.54
CA SER A 653 -31.12 12.21 11.70
C SER A 653 -31.35 10.88 12.43
N GLN A 654 -32.20 9.96 11.95
CA GLN A 654 -32.63 8.79 12.76
C GLN A 654 -32.58 7.41 12.08
N SER A 655 -31.87 7.21 10.96
CA SER A 655 -31.59 5.83 10.48
C SER A 655 -30.26 5.70 9.73
N ASN A 656 -29.68 4.50 9.73
CA ASN A 656 -28.33 4.21 9.23
C ASN A 656 -28.22 4.11 7.69
N ASN A 657 -29.26 4.47 6.93
CA ASN A 657 -29.30 4.28 5.48
C ASN A 657 -30.05 5.43 4.78
N VAL A 658 -29.66 6.68 5.06
CA VAL A 658 -30.34 7.88 4.55
C VAL A 658 -29.47 8.58 3.50
N PRO A 659 -30.05 9.04 2.36
CA PRO A 659 -29.33 9.81 1.34
C PRO A 659 -28.73 11.12 1.88
N TYR A 660 -27.55 11.49 1.38
CA TYR A 660 -26.93 12.80 1.58
C TYR A 660 -27.27 13.74 0.41
N SER A 661 -27.41 15.04 0.68
CA SER A 661 -27.44 16.08 -0.37
C SER A 661 -26.11 16.82 -0.41
N VAL A 662 -25.61 17.09 -1.61
CA VAL A 662 -24.44 17.93 -1.82
C VAL A 662 -24.88 19.09 -2.70
N ILE A 663 -24.69 20.32 -2.21
CA ILE A 663 -24.91 21.52 -3.00
C ILE A 663 -23.57 21.99 -3.53
N ILE A 664 -23.49 22.16 -4.85
CA ILE A 664 -22.31 22.70 -5.52
C ILE A 664 -22.78 23.86 -6.38
N ASP A 665 -22.26 25.06 -6.10
CA ASP A 665 -22.59 26.28 -6.86
C ASP A 665 -24.11 26.53 -6.94
N GLY A 666 -24.80 26.32 -5.80
CA GLY A 666 -26.24 26.52 -5.66
C GLY A 666 -27.14 25.41 -6.24
N THR A 667 -26.58 24.37 -6.87
CA THR A 667 -27.34 23.21 -7.38
C THR A 667 -27.26 22.04 -6.39
N GLU A 668 -28.40 21.48 -5.99
CA GLU A 668 -28.52 20.38 -5.03
C GLU A 668 -28.53 19.01 -5.73
N TYR A 669 -27.63 18.12 -5.32
CA TYR A 669 -27.50 16.75 -5.81
C TYR A 669 -27.80 15.77 -4.68
N ILE A 670 -28.71 14.82 -4.90
CA ILE A 670 -29.14 13.83 -3.88
C ILE A 670 -28.74 12.45 -4.38
N CYS A 671 -27.95 11.72 -3.58
CA CYS A 671 -27.59 10.33 -3.88
C CYS A 671 -28.50 9.38 -3.10
N ALA A 672 -29.35 8.61 -3.79
CA ALA A 672 -30.25 7.64 -3.16
C ALA A 672 -30.30 6.33 -3.97
N GLN A 673 -30.18 5.19 -3.29
CA GLN A 673 -30.42 3.88 -3.90
C GLN A 673 -31.91 3.57 -3.90
N VAL A 674 -32.50 3.54 -5.10
CA VAL A 674 -33.90 3.24 -5.33
C VAL A 674 -34.01 2.10 -6.33
N SER A 675 -34.84 1.09 -6.06
CA SER A 675 -35.05 0.00 -7.00
C SER A 675 -35.85 0.49 -8.22
N SER A 676 -35.60 -0.12 -9.38
CA SER A 676 -36.26 0.22 -10.64
C SER A 676 -37.78 0.03 -10.60
N SER A 677 -38.30 -0.87 -9.76
CA SER A 677 -39.74 -1.05 -9.56
C SER A 677 -40.39 0.14 -8.86
N VAL A 678 -39.72 0.73 -7.86
CA VAL A 678 -40.25 1.88 -7.11
C VAL A 678 -40.31 3.14 -7.97
N ILE A 679 -39.34 3.35 -8.87
CA ILE A 679 -39.38 4.44 -9.86
C ILE A 679 -40.55 4.24 -10.84
N ALA A 680 -40.80 3.02 -11.31
CA ALA A 680 -41.90 2.72 -12.22
C ALA A 680 -43.29 2.91 -11.57
N ASP A 681 -43.44 2.54 -10.30
CA ASP A 681 -44.67 2.75 -9.52
C ASP A 681 -44.92 4.25 -9.27
N ALA A 682 -43.88 5.03 -8.97
CA ALA A 682 -43.97 6.49 -8.80
C ALA A 682 -44.38 7.20 -10.09
N ILE A 683 -43.85 6.79 -11.25
CA ILE A 683 -44.21 7.36 -12.57
C ILE A 683 -45.67 7.05 -12.94
N SER A 684 -46.20 5.90 -12.51
CA SER A 684 -47.56 5.46 -12.82
C SER A 684 -48.63 5.94 -11.82
N GLY A 685 -48.24 6.76 -10.83
CA GLY A 685 -49.15 7.32 -9.83
C GLY A 685 -49.53 6.36 -8.70
N GLY A 686 -48.76 5.28 -8.50
CA GLY A 686 -48.94 4.31 -7.41
C GLY A 686 -48.50 4.83 -6.04
N GLU A 687 -48.84 4.09 -4.98
CA GLU A 687 -48.35 4.37 -3.62
C GLU A 687 -46.84 4.15 -3.54
N TRP A 688 -46.14 5.09 -2.90
CA TRP A 688 -44.69 5.08 -2.77
C TRP A 688 -44.31 4.00 -1.76
N GLY A 689 -43.53 3.01 -2.19
CA GLY A 689 -43.05 1.93 -1.32
C GLY A 689 -42.32 2.46 -0.07
N THR A 690 -42.40 1.73 1.04
CA THR A 690 -41.86 2.12 2.36
C THR A 690 -40.33 2.17 2.45
N GLU A 691 -39.62 1.82 1.38
CA GLU A 691 -38.15 1.83 1.33
C GLU A 691 -37.63 2.95 0.40
N THR A 692 -36.75 3.77 0.98
CA THR A 692 -36.01 4.93 0.43
C THR A 692 -36.84 6.14 -0.04
N LEU A 693 -37.85 5.97 -0.89
CA LEU A 693 -38.58 7.11 -1.48
C LEU A 693 -39.67 7.70 -0.56
N GLY A 694 -40.24 6.89 0.35
CA GLY A 694 -41.13 7.38 1.41
C GLY A 694 -40.47 8.41 2.34
N TYR A 695 -39.18 8.25 2.64
CA TYR A 695 -38.41 9.18 3.48
C TYR A 695 -38.06 10.50 2.79
N LEU A 696 -37.97 10.50 1.45
CA LEU A 696 -37.67 11.69 0.66
C LEU A 696 -38.91 12.53 0.35
N LYS A 697 -40.12 11.97 0.52
CA LYS A 697 -41.38 12.62 0.12
C LYS A 697 -41.57 14.01 0.74
N ASP A 698 -41.37 14.13 2.05
CA ASP A 698 -41.55 15.41 2.75
C ASP A 698 -40.43 16.42 2.42
N TYR A 699 -39.23 15.92 2.12
CA TYR A 699 -38.08 16.75 1.76
C TYR A 699 -38.11 17.26 0.31
N LEU A 700 -38.69 16.46 -0.59
CA LEU A 700 -38.85 16.78 -2.01
C LEU A 700 -40.19 17.44 -2.34
N ALA A 701 -41.08 17.59 -1.35
CA ALA A 701 -42.36 18.27 -1.51
C ALA A 701 -42.18 19.66 -2.14
N ASP A 702 -43.04 20.00 -3.10
CA ASP A 702 -42.99 21.24 -3.89
C ASP A 702 -41.72 21.46 -4.73
N LYS A 703 -40.82 20.46 -4.87
CA LYS A 703 -39.62 20.53 -5.73
C LYS A 703 -39.84 19.84 -7.10
N THR A 704 -39.18 20.37 -8.13
CA THR A 704 -39.00 19.66 -9.41
C THR A 704 -37.67 18.91 -9.37
N VAL A 705 -37.68 17.59 -9.57
CA VAL A 705 -36.49 16.73 -9.48
C VAL A 705 -36.24 16.07 -10.82
N GLN A 706 -34.98 16.09 -11.27
CA GLN A 706 -34.54 15.31 -12.42
C GLN A 706 -33.90 14.01 -11.93
N VAL A 707 -34.42 12.88 -12.40
CA VAL A 707 -33.90 11.55 -12.09
C VAL A 707 -33.05 11.08 -13.27
N VAL A 708 -31.79 10.75 -12.98
CA VAL A 708 -30.82 10.27 -13.96
C VAL A 708 -30.41 8.83 -13.61
N ARG A 709 -30.52 7.90 -14.56
CA ARG A 709 -30.14 6.49 -14.37
C ARG A 709 -28.63 6.32 -14.52
N SER A 710 -28.00 5.51 -13.66
CA SER A 710 -26.53 5.31 -13.66
C SER A 710 -25.98 4.65 -14.93
N TYR A 711 -26.83 4.02 -15.75
CA TYR A 711 -26.46 3.45 -17.05
C TYR A 711 -27.53 3.80 -18.07
N GLY A 712 -27.30 4.88 -18.83
CA GLY A 712 -27.91 5.23 -20.11
C GLY A 712 -29.43 5.09 -20.22
N ASP A 713 -30.15 6.21 -20.10
CA ASP A 713 -31.27 6.65 -20.96
C ASP A 713 -31.82 7.98 -20.40
N GLU A 714 -32.49 8.77 -21.23
CA GLU A 714 -32.83 10.20 -21.02
C GLU A 714 -33.38 10.56 -19.62
N PRO A 715 -33.05 11.77 -19.09
CA PRO A 715 -33.48 12.18 -17.76
C PRO A 715 -35.00 12.29 -17.66
N TYR A 716 -35.58 11.68 -16.62
CA TYR A 716 -36.98 11.87 -16.30
C TYR A 716 -37.13 13.10 -15.39
N THR A 717 -38.06 14.00 -15.74
CA THR A 717 -38.44 15.10 -14.84
C THR A 717 -39.67 14.68 -14.05
N LEU A 718 -39.52 14.58 -12.73
CA LEU A 718 -40.60 14.33 -11.80
C LEU A 718 -40.93 15.64 -11.07
N GLN A 719 -42.20 16.03 -11.06
CA GLN A 719 -42.68 17.12 -10.20
C GLN A 719 -43.36 16.53 -8.97
N PHE A 720 -42.79 16.83 -7.81
CA PHE A 720 -43.33 16.45 -6.52
C PHE A 720 -44.27 17.57 -6.07
N ARG A 721 -45.53 17.24 -5.79
CA ARG A 721 -46.54 18.16 -5.25
C ARG A 721 -47.03 17.67 -3.91
#